data_AF-A0A3Q3ET63-F1
#
_entry.id   AF-A0A3Q3ET63-F1
#
_cell.length_a   1.000
_cell.length_b   1.000
_cell.length_c   1.000
_cell.angle_alpha   90.00
_cell.angle_beta   90.00
_cell.angle_gamma   90.00
#
_symmetry.space_group_name_H-M   'P 1'
#
loop_
_entity.id
_entity.type
_entity.pdbx_description
1 polymer ?
#
loop_
_entity_poly.entity_id
_entity_poly.type
_entity_poly.pdbx_seq_one_letter_code
_entity_poly.pdbx_strand_id
1 'polypeptide(L)'
;TPKRFTLQSLTHSSTHSHTDVSYIVATAALGRADRSEFLKCCSFLHFRLLETDSKSLRSMNGSRRNSGSSLVSSSSVSSNLSHLEEDTWILWGRIVNEWEEVRKKKEKQLKDLVRKGIPHHFRAIVWQLLCNAQNMPIKDQYSELLKMTSPCEKLIRRDIARTYPEHDFFKEKDSLGQEVLFNVMKAYSLVDREVGYCQGSAFIVGLLLMQMPEEEAFCVFVKLMQDYRLRELFKPSMAELGLCMYQFESMIQEHLPELHIHFQAQSFHTSMYASSWFLTIFLTSFPLSVATRVFDIFMCEGLEIVFRVGLAILQMNQAELIQLDMEGMLQHFQKVVPHQFDSEPDKVIQTAYQVKYNAKKMKKLEKEYTTIKTKEMEEQVEIKVCGYNSNKGPPRFSEESVLQLERELVQARLKEAESQCALKEMQDKILDIEKRNSSLPDDTNVARLQEELNSVKLREAEALSGLKELRQQVRDLEEHWQCHLARTSGRWKDSSKKNTLGELQDELMSVRLREAEAQAELRETRQRMLELETQNQIHNNQLRRAEQDSRCVQERVQTLTMQNKDLQVQLQEIKRRQAEIECKNKEEVMAVRLREADNIAAMAELQQQISELEIQKEEGKVQGQLNHTDSSQYIRDLKDQIAELKHEIFCLKGQRVLTSQSTFDGIHIVNHYMGGNESYQSSDDEGVKETSDLQEHQQRSSKRIKLHPKFEDTKFEDSEGEDEDGEALQLSVPQSGIQKSTTV
;
A
#
# COMPACT_ATOMS: atom_id res chain seq x y z
N THR A 1 54.37 23.33 19.71
CA THR A 1 54.27 23.18 21.18
C THR A 1 52.87 22.70 21.54
N PRO A 2 52.68 21.45 21.97
CA PRO A 2 51.35 20.93 22.31
C PRO A 2 50.91 21.44 23.69
N LYS A 3 49.67 21.92 23.81
CA LYS A 3 49.02 22.13 25.10
C LYS A 3 48.33 20.83 25.52
N ARG A 4 48.64 20.34 26.73
CA ARG A 4 47.86 19.27 27.38
C ARG A 4 46.46 19.81 27.68
N PHE A 5 45.43 19.02 27.38
CA PHE A 5 44.16 19.11 28.10
C PHE A 5 44.19 18.10 29.25
N THR A 6 43.68 18.52 30.41
CA THR A 6 43.72 17.73 31.65
C THR A 6 42.36 17.10 31.87
N LEU A 7 42.28 15.77 31.88
CA LEU A 7 41.09 15.06 32.39
C LEU A 7 41.02 15.24 33.91
N GLN A 8 40.00 15.94 34.40
CA GLN A 8 39.63 15.90 35.81
C GLN A 8 38.60 14.80 36.06
N SER A 9 38.78 14.09 37.17
CA SER A 9 37.90 13.00 37.60
C SER A 9 36.58 13.51 38.18
N LEU A 10 35.46 13.01 37.68
CA LEU A 10 34.17 13.04 38.38
C LEU A 10 33.86 11.64 38.91
N THR A 11 33.52 11.55 40.19
CA THR A 11 33.27 10.30 40.91
C THR A 11 31.80 10.17 41.30
N HIS A 12 31.22 8.98 41.07
CA HIS A 12 29.92 8.52 41.56
C HIS A 12 28.66 9.33 41.16
N SER A 13 27.93 8.79 40.19
CA SER A 13 26.60 8.23 40.49
C SER A 13 26.40 6.91 39.73
N SER A 14 25.47 6.04 40.16
CA SER A 14 25.37 4.65 39.66
C SER A 14 24.03 4.35 38.98
N THR A 15 24.01 4.47 37.65
CA THR A 15 22.93 4.00 36.75
C THR A 15 23.52 3.41 35.46
N HIS A 16 22.82 2.46 34.84
CA HIS A 16 23.39 1.56 33.81
C HIS A 16 23.57 2.18 32.40
N SER A 17 23.33 3.48 32.20
CA SER A 17 23.29 4.12 30.86
C SER A 17 24.55 4.91 30.43
N HIS A 18 25.56 5.07 31.31
CA HIS A 18 26.73 5.92 31.00
C HIS A 18 27.77 5.32 30.04
N THR A 19 27.62 4.07 29.58
CA THR A 19 28.58 3.38 28.72
C THR A 19 28.60 3.89 27.28
N ASP A 20 27.44 4.20 26.71
CA ASP A 20 27.28 4.24 25.24
C ASP A 20 27.84 5.55 24.66
N VAL A 21 27.55 6.68 25.33
CA VAL A 21 28.10 8.00 24.98
C VAL A 21 29.64 7.99 25.02
N SER A 22 30.23 7.26 25.95
CA SER A 22 31.69 7.16 26.11
C SER A 22 32.37 6.45 24.94
N TYR A 23 31.71 5.45 24.33
CA TYR A 23 32.21 4.75 23.14
C TYR A 23 32.19 5.64 21.89
N ILE A 24 31.11 6.42 21.70
CA ILE A 24 30.94 7.33 20.55
C ILE A 24 31.95 8.48 20.63
N VAL A 25 32.14 9.09 21.80
CA VAL A 25 33.11 10.19 21.98
C VAL A 25 34.56 9.70 21.80
N ALA A 26 34.88 8.46 22.21
CA ALA A 26 36.21 7.88 21.99
C ALA A 26 36.53 7.60 20.51
N THR A 27 35.53 7.29 19.68
CA THR A 27 35.74 7.03 18.24
C THR A 27 35.98 8.31 17.43
N ALA A 28 35.48 9.47 17.89
CA ALA A 28 35.65 10.75 17.21
C ALA A 28 37.09 11.34 17.27
N ALA A 29 37.99 10.76 18.08
CA ALA A 29 39.26 11.40 18.46
C ALA A 29 40.54 10.82 17.82
N LEU A 30 40.46 9.75 17.01
CA LEU A 30 41.64 9.00 16.53
C LEU A 30 41.69 8.87 15.00
N GLY A 31 42.84 9.21 14.42
CA GLY A 31 43.06 9.27 12.97
C GLY A 31 43.23 7.91 12.27
N ARG A 32 43.20 7.94 10.93
CA ARG A 32 43.06 6.79 10.00
C ARG A 32 44.07 5.63 10.12
N ALA A 33 45.05 5.67 11.02
CA ALA A 33 46.27 4.86 10.95
C ALA A 33 46.37 3.68 11.94
N ASP A 34 45.31 3.27 12.65
CA ASP A 34 45.42 2.11 13.56
C ASP A 34 44.16 1.24 13.80
N ARG A 35 43.44 0.85 12.73
CA ARG A 35 42.26 -0.03 12.85
C ARG A 35 42.57 -1.43 13.42
N SER A 36 43.81 -1.90 13.31
CA SER A 36 44.22 -3.24 13.79
C SER A 36 44.50 -3.26 15.29
N GLU A 37 45.27 -2.28 15.81
CA GLU A 37 45.55 -2.21 17.25
C GLU A 37 44.32 -1.71 18.03
N PHE A 38 43.47 -0.86 17.43
CA PHE A 38 42.19 -0.46 18.03
C PHE A 38 41.25 -1.66 18.27
N LEU A 39 41.11 -2.57 17.31
CA LEU A 39 40.33 -3.81 17.47
C LEU A 39 40.87 -4.69 18.62
N LYS A 40 42.20 -4.82 18.73
CA LYS A 40 42.84 -5.52 19.86
C LYS A 40 42.58 -4.78 21.19
N CYS A 41 42.63 -3.45 21.19
CA CYS A 41 42.47 -2.63 22.40
C CYS A 41 41.03 -2.69 22.95
N CYS A 42 40.01 -2.61 22.09
CA CYS A 42 38.62 -2.84 22.48
C CYS A 42 38.40 -4.26 23.03
N SER A 43 38.97 -5.29 22.39
CA SER A 43 38.93 -6.66 22.89
C SER A 43 39.59 -6.80 24.27
N PHE A 44 40.73 -6.13 24.50
CA PHE A 44 41.50 -6.20 25.74
C PHE A 44 40.84 -5.44 26.90
N LEU A 45 40.25 -4.27 26.63
CA LEU A 45 39.51 -3.47 27.61
C LEU A 45 38.25 -4.21 28.10
N HIS A 46 37.49 -4.85 27.21
CA HIS A 46 36.28 -5.58 27.60
C HIS A 46 36.61 -6.90 28.33
N PHE A 47 37.66 -7.64 27.92
CA PHE A 47 38.09 -8.84 28.64
C PHE A 47 38.48 -8.54 30.10
N ARG A 48 39.10 -7.37 30.36
CA ARG A 48 39.37 -6.92 31.74
C ARG A 48 38.11 -6.54 32.53
N LEU A 49 37.08 -6.00 31.88
CA LEU A 49 35.80 -5.68 32.53
C LEU A 49 35.06 -6.94 32.98
N LEU A 50 34.99 -7.95 32.10
CA LEU A 50 34.43 -9.28 32.43
C LEU A 50 35.20 -9.98 33.56
N GLU A 51 36.54 -9.86 33.57
CA GLU A 51 37.35 -10.31 34.72
C GLU A 51 37.03 -9.54 36.02
N THR A 52 36.72 -8.25 35.97
CA THR A 52 36.39 -7.49 37.19
C THR A 52 34.99 -7.82 37.71
N ASP A 53 33.97 -7.96 36.85
CA ASP A 53 32.60 -8.26 37.31
C ASP A 53 32.48 -9.69 37.84
N SER A 54 33.13 -10.67 37.19
CA SER A 54 33.19 -12.05 37.68
C SER A 54 34.00 -12.23 38.98
N LYS A 55 34.88 -11.28 39.31
CA LYS A 55 35.57 -11.21 40.62
C LYS A 55 34.77 -10.41 41.65
N SER A 56 34.06 -9.36 41.23
CA SER A 56 33.14 -8.57 42.06
C SER A 56 32.03 -9.44 42.65
N LEU A 57 31.40 -10.28 41.81
CA LEU A 57 30.38 -11.26 42.21
C LEU A 57 30.88 -12.35 43.19
N ARG A 58 32.20 -12.49 43.38
CA ARG A 58 32.78 -13.39 44.41
C ARG A 58 33.17 -12.67 45.71
N SER A 59 33.02 -11.35 45.79
CA SER A 59 33.48 -10.52 46.92
C SER A 59 32.38 -10.06 47.89
N MET A 60 31.15 -10.57 47.78
CA MET A 60 30.06 -10.30 48.72
C MET A 60 29.40 -11.58 49.26
N ASN A 61 30.13 -12.33 50.09
CA ASN A 61 29.50 -13.38 50.89
C ASN A 61 30.15 -13.50 52.29
N GLY A 62 29.70 -12.66 53.22
CA GLY A 62 30.24 -12.55 54.56
C GLY A 62 29.15 -12.34 55.62
N SER A 63 29.08 -13.29 56.58
CA SER A 63 28.32 -13.22 57.84
C SER A 63 26.79 -13.45 57.83
N ARG A 64 26.41 -14.74 57.83
CA ARG A 64 25.52 -15.38 58.84
C ARG A 64 24.23 -14.65 59.30
N ARG A 65 23.06 -15.24 58.99
CA ARG A 65 22.31 -16.11 59.95
C ARG A 65 21.03 -16.79 59.40
N ASN A 66 21.05 -18.13 59.44
CA ASN A 66 19.99 -19.05 59.87
C ASN A 66 18.49 -18.72 59.58
N SER A 67 17.91 -19.40 58.59
CA SER A 67 16.85 -20.43 58.77
C SER A 67 16.61 -21.15 57.43
N GLY A 68 16.18 -22.42 57.46
CA GLY A 68 16.16 -23.28 56.27
C GLY A 68 14.77 -23.50 55.66
N SER A 69 14.71 -23.49 54.33
CA SER A 69 13.81 -24.36 53.54
C SER A 69 14.41 -24.57 52.14
N SER A 70 13.92 -25.56 51.41
CA SER A 70 14.44 -25.98 50.10
C SER A 70 14.09 -25.01 48.97
N LEU A 71 15.07 -24.66 48.14
CA LEU A 71 14.85 -24.17 46.76
C LEU A 71 15.80 -24.86 45.78
N VAL A 72 15.34 -24.99 44.53
CA VAL A 72 15.95 -25.81 43.48
C VAL A 72 16.99 -25.02 42.67
N SER A 73 17.94 -25.73 42.07
CA SER A 73 19.10 -25.21 41.32
C SER A 73 18.75 -24.13 40.29
N SER A 74 19.07 -22.88 40.60
CA SER A 74 19.06 -21.75 39.65
C SER A 74 20.41 -21.52 38.96
N SER A 75 21.51 -22.04 39.52
CA SER A 75 22.89 -21.81 39.07
C SER A 75 23.24 -22.39 37.70
N SER A 76 22.49 -23.39 37.22
CA SER A 76 22.69 -24.01 35.90
C SER A 76 22.16 -23.18 34.73
N VAL A 77 21.22 -22.26 34.98
CA VAL A 77 20.68 -21.39 33.91
C VAL A 77 21.70 -20.30 33.57
N SER A 78 22.31 -19.69 34.59
CA SER A 78 23.31 -18.63 34.41
C SER A 78 24.53 -19.09 33.61
N SER A 79 25.05 -20.29 33.89
CA SER A 79 26.19 -20.86 33.15
C SER A 79 25.86 -21.21 31.70
N ASN A 80 24.62 -21.62 31.42
CA ASN A 80 24.19 -21.97 30.07
C ASN A 80 23.97 -20.73 29.21
N LEU A 81 23.45 -19.64 29.80
CA LEU A 81 23.28 -18.37 29.10
C LEU A 81 24.63 -17.75 28.71
N SER A 82 25.58 -17.67 29.64
CA SER A 82 26.91 -17.10 29.35
C SER A 82 27.67 -17.91 28.29
N HIS A 83 27.53 -19.24 28.28
CA HIS A 83 28.13 -20.10 27.24
C HIS A 83 27.49 -19.85 25.87
N LEU A 84 26.17 -19.65 25.81
CA LEU A 84 25.46 -19.33 24.56
C LEU A 84 25.89 -17.98 23.97
N GLU A 85 26.10 -16.97 24.83
CA GLU A 85 26.56 -15.63 24.43
C GLU A 85 28.02 -15.66 23.96
N GLU A 86 28.90 -16.39 24.64
CA GLU A 86 30.30 -16.58 24.26
C GLU A 86 30.44 -17.35 22.92
N ASP A 87 29.68 -18.43 22.73
CA ASP A 87 29.59 -19.15 21.44
C ASP A 87 29.09 -18.23 20.31
N THR A 88 28.07 -17.42 20.59
CA THR A 88 27.49 -16.48 19.62
C THR A 88 28.48 -15.37 19.24
N TRP A 89 29.24 -14.85 20.21
CA TRP A 89 30.30 -13.87 19.98
C TRP A 89 31.43 -14.44 19.12
N ILE A 90 31.91 -15.64 19.44
CA ILE A 90 32.96 -16.33 18.69
C ILE A 90 32.52 -16.62 17.25
N LEU A 91 31.25 -17.00 17.06
CA LEU A 91 30.67 -17.24 15.73
C LEU A 91 30.61 -15.96 14.88
N TRP A 92 30.08 -14.86 15.41
CA TRP A 92 30.00 -13.59 14.67
C TRP A 92 31.38 -12.96 14.43
N GLY A 93 32.31 -13.07 15.39
CA GLY A 93 33.71 -12.67 15.20
C GLY A 93 34.39 -13.42 14.04
N ARG A 94 34.14 -14.74 13.92
CA ARG A 94 34.61 -15.52 12.76
C ARG A 94 33.96 -15.07 11.46
N ILE A 95 32.65 -14.82 11.46
CA ILE A 95 31.91 -14.37 10.26
C ILE A 95 32.41 -13.02 9.73
N VAL A 96 32.73 -12.08 10.62
CA VAL A 96 33.30 -10.78 10.24
C VAL A 96 34.72 -10.94 9.69
N ASN A 97 35.56 -11.76 10.30
CA ASN A 97 36.93 -11.99 9.84
C ASN A 97 37.02 -12.80 8.52
N GLU A 98 36.11 -13.75 8.30
CA GLU A 98 36.03 -14.62 7.11
C GLU A 98 35.00 -14.10 6.08
N TRP A 99 34.60 -12.83 6.13
CA TRP A 99 33.39 -12.33 5.43
C TRP A 99 33.29 -12.72 3.96
N GLU A 100 34.34 -12.50 3.17
CA GLU A 100 34.33 -12.79 1.73
C GLU A 100 34.12 -14.29 1.43
N GLU A 101 34.61 -15.18 2.29
CA GLU A 101 34.43 -16.61 2.17
C GLU A 101 33.03 -17.03 2.66
N VAL A 102 32.55 -16.46 3.77
CA VAL A 102 31.20 -16.72 4.29
C VAL A 102 30.13 -16.24 3.31
N ARG A 103 30.27 -15.03 2.75
CA ARG A 103 29.33 -14.46 1.77
C ARG A 103 29.25 -15.29 0.49
N LYS A 104 30.37 -15.83 0.01
CA LYS A 104 30.41 -16.64 -1.23
C LYS A 104 30.03 -18.11 -1.04
N LYS A 105 30.38 -18.72 0.09
CA LYS A 105 30.25 -20.19 0.30
C LYS A 105 29.17 -20.58 1.31
N LYS A 106 28.68 -19.64 2.13
CA LYS A 106 27.77 -19.88 3.26
C LYS A 106 26.61 -18.87 3.34
N GLU A 107 26.24 -18.23 2.22
CA GLU A 107 25.22 -17.17 2.16
C GLU A 107 23.90 -17.52 2.89
N LYS A 108 23.41 -18.75 2.72
CA LYS A 108 22.20 -19.23 3.40
C LYS A 108 22.38 -19.27 4.93
N GLN A 109 23.53 -19.75 5.42
CA GLN A 109 23.83 -19.78 6.86
C GLN A 109 23.94 -18.35 7.42
N LEU A 110 24.51 -17.41 6.66
CA LEU A 110 24.55 -16.00 7.03
C LEU A 110 23.14 -15.41 7.16
N LYS A 111 22.25 -15.64 6.19
CA LYS A 111 20.83 -15.24 6.27
C LYS A 111 20.13 -15.84 7.49
N ASP A 112 20.28 -17.15 7.71
CA ASP A 112 19.68 -17.85 8.85
C ASP A 112 20.26 -17.42 10.22
N LEU A 113 21.42 -16.75 10.26
CA LEU A 113 21.97 -16.09 11.45
C LEU A 113 21.49 -14.65 11.62
N VAL A 114 21.45 -13.85 10.55
CA VAL A 114 20.84 -12.49 10.57
C VAL A 114 19.37 -12.55 11.05
N ARG A 115 18.63 -13.56 10.58
CA ARG A 115 17.25 -13.84 11.01
C ARG A 115 17.12 -14.12 12.51
N LYS A 116 18.13 -14.73 13.14
CA LYS A 116 18.18 -14.96 14.60
C LYS A 116 18.62 -13.73 15.40
N GLY A 117 19.33 -12.80 14.77
CA GLY A 117 19.81 -11.57 15.40
C GLY A 117 21.29 -11.32 15.15
N ILE A 118 21.61 -10.09 14.76
CA ILE A 118 22.98 -9.59 14.81
C ILE A 118 23.19 -9.03 16.22
N PRO A 119 24.16 -9.52 17.02
CA PRO A 119 24.43 -8.95 18.34
C PRO A 119 24.86 -7.48 18.20
N HIS A 120 24.40 -6.62 19.11
CA HIS A 120 24.55 -5.16 19.01
C HIS A 120 25.98 -4.71 18.63
N HIS A 121 26.99 -5.23 19.33
CA HIS A 121 28.40 -4.90 19.10
C HIS A 121 28.93 -5.23 17.69
N PHE A 122 28.27 -6.15 16.96
CA PHE A 122 28.63 -6.49 15.58
C PHE A 122 27.84 -5.71 14.52
N ARG A 123 26.69 -5.10 14.85
CA ARG A 123 25.83 -4.39 13.87
C ARG A 123 26.58 -3.32 13.08
N ALA A 124 27.38 -2.51 13.78
CA ALA A 124 28.22 -1.47 13.19
C ALA A 124 29.05 -1.97 11.98
N ILE A 125 29.59 -3.19 12.09
CA ILE A 125 30.47 -3.81 11.10
C ILE A 125 29.66 -4.64 10.10
N VAL A 126 28.73 -5.47 10.57
CA VAL A 126 27.94 -6.38 9.74
C VAL A 126 27.00 -5.63 8.80
N TRP A 127 26.40 -4.51 9.22
CA TRP A 127 25.58 -3.69 8.33
C TRP A 127 26.42 -3.07 7.20
N GLN A 128 27.61 -2.53 7.50
CA GLN A 128 28.55 -2.03 6.47
C GLN A 128 29.03 -3.14 5.51
N LEU A 129 29.22 -4.37 6.02
CA LEU A 129 29.62 -5.54 5.24
C LEU A 129 28.49 -6.05 4.32
N LEU A 130 27.24 -6.05 4.80
CA LEU A 130 26.06 -6.45 4.03
C LEU A 130 25.83 -5.56 2.80
N CYS A 131 25.80 -4.23 3.01
CA CYS A 131 25.60 -3.25 1.93
C CYS A 131 26.90 -2.82 1.23
N ASN A 132 28.06 -3.37 1.62
CA ASN A 132 29.38 -3.12 1.02
C ASN A 132 29.80 -1.62 1.06
N ALA A 133 29.53 -0.94 2.18
CA ALA A 133 29.75 0.51 2.35
C ALA A 133 31.15 0.91 2.86
N GLN A 134 32.00 -0.05 3.24
CA GLN A 134 33.24 0.19 4.01
C GLN A 134 34.24 1.17 3.36
N ASN A 135 34.35 1.17 2.03
CA ASN A 135 35.37 1.89 1.26
C ASN A 135 34.74 2.71 0.12
N MET A 136 33.66 3.44 0.41
CA MET A 136 32.95 4.27 -0.58
C MET A 136 33.71 5.57 -0.90
N PRO A 137 34.02 5.91 -2.18
CA PRO A 137 34.73 7.15 -2.53
C PRO A 137 34.02 8.46 -2.14
N ILE A 138 32.71 8.39 -1.90
CA ILE A 138 31.91 9.53 -1.41
C ILE A 138 32.24 9.89 0.05
N LYS A 139 32.88 8.98 0.80
CA LYS A 139 33.29 9.20 2.19
C LYS A 139 34.29 10.36 2.30
N ASP A 140 35.31 10.39 1.44
CA ASP A 140 36.30 11.47 1.41
C ASP A 140 35.69 12.82 1.01
N GLN A 141 34.53 12.82 0.34
CA GLN A 141 33.78 14.02 -0.05
C GLN A 141 32.87 14.55 1.06
N TYR A 142 32.60 13.76 2.11
CA TYR A 142 31.65 14.11 3.17
C TYR A 142 31.98 15.45 3.84
N SER A 143 33.25 15.66 4.16
CA SER A 143 33.72 16.91 4.78
C SER A 143 33.56 18.16 3.90
N GLU A 144 33.51 18.01 2.57
CA GLU A 144 33.20 19.12 1.63
C GLU A 144 31.69 19.34 1.52
N LEU A 145 30.89 18.28 1.47
CA LEU A 145 29.42 18.36 1.44
C LEU A 145 28.85 19.12 2.65
N LEU A 146 29.45 18.97 3.83
CA LEU A 146 29.02 19.71 5.03
C LEU A 146 29.27 21.23 4.95
N LYS A 147 30.25 21.68 4.16
CA LYS A 147 30.56 23.13 3.95
C LYS A 147 29.58 23.81 2.98
N MET A 148 28.94 23.04 2.10
CA MET A 148 27.93 23.54 1.16
C MET A 148 26.60 23.85 1.89
N THR A 149 25.72 24.64 1.28
CA THR A 149 24.37 24.92 1.83
C THR A 149 23.32 24.05 1.12
N SER A 150 22.43 23.40 1.88
CA SER A 150 21.32 22.62 1.31
C SER A 150 20.00 23.41 1.33
N PRO A 151 19.14 23.31 0.30
CA PRO A 151 17.79 23.87 0.34
C PRO A 151 16.90 23.18 1.38
N CYS A 152 17.23 21.95 1.79
CA CYS A 152 16.42 21.13 2.68
C CYS A 152 16.62 21.43 4.17
N GLU A 153 17.62 22.24 4.57
CA GLU A 153 18.04 22.40 5.98
C GLU A 153 16.90 22.78 6.94
N LYS A 154 15.93 23.60 6.49
CA LYS A 154 14.75 23.98 7.29
C LYS A 154 13.81 22.81 7.56
N LEU A 155 13.63 21.90 6.59
CA LEU A 155 12.81 20.69 6.75
C LEU A 155 13.52 19.66 7.64
N ILE A 156 14.83 19.47 7.41
CA ILE A 156 15.68 18.58 8.21
C ILE A 156 15.62 18.98 9.69
N ARG A 157 15.87 20.25 10.03
CA ARG A 157 15.86 20.72 11.44
C ARG A 157 14.51 20.53 12.13
N ARG A 158 13.39 20.74 11.42
CA ARG A 158 12.04 20.52 11.96
C ARG A 158 11.78 19.05 12.30
N ASP A 159 12.30 18.15 11.47
CA ASP A 159 12.04 16.71 11.62
C ASP A 159 12.99 16.04 12.62
N ILE A 160 14.20 16.56 12.81
CA ILE A 160 15.14 16.10 13.85
C ILE A 160 14.55 16.24 15.25
N ALA A 161 13.89 17.36 15.56
CA ALA A 161 13.25 17.60 16.85
C ALA A 161 12.10 16.62 17.20
N ARG A 162 11.69 15.76 16.25
CA ARG A 162 10.71 14.67 16.44
C ARG A 162 11.27 13.28 16.11
N THR A 163 12.58 13.15 15.91
CA THR A 163 13.25 11.88 15.59
C THR A 163 13.87 11.30 16.86
N TYR A 164 13.29 10.22 17.39
CA TYR A 164 13.64 9.59 18.68
C TYR A 164 13.72 10.57 19.88
N PRO A 165 12.68 11.39 20.14
CA PRO A 165 12.75 12.47 21.14
C PRO A 165 13.01 12.00 22.58
N GLU A 166 12.63 10.77 22.94
CA GLU A 166 12.86 10.20 24.28
C GLU A 166 14.23 9.51 24.44
N HIS A 167 15.01 9.37 23.36
CA HIS A 167 16.26 8.60 23.37
C HIS A 167 17.44 9.46 23.86
N ASP A 168 18.23 8.97 24.81
CA ASP A 168 19.30 9.73 25.49
C ASP A 168 20.26 10.47 24.54
N PHE A 169 20.60 9.87 23.39
CA PHE A 169 21.49 10.49 22.39
C PHE A 169 20.86 11.65 21.59
N PHE A 170 19.52 11.75 21.54
CA PHE A 170 18.78 12.72 20.71
C PHE A 170 17.86 13.67 21.51
N LYS A 171 17.51 13.34 22.76
CA LYS A 171 16.51 14.07 23.56
C LYS A 171 16.90 15.52 23.87
N GLU A 172 18.19 15.79 24.08
CA GLU A 172 18.67 17.12 24.41
C GLU A 172 18.69 18.00 23.17
N LYS A 173 18.10 19.19 23.25
CA LYS A 173 18.04 20.15 22.15
C LYS A 173 19.44 20.62 21.78
N ASP A 174 19.75 20.64 20.48
CA ASP A 174 21.07 21.00 19.94
C ASP A 174 22.20 20.07 20.46
N SER A 175 21.86 18.83 20.84
CA SER A 175 22.81 17.80 21.24
C SER A 175 23.63 17.25 20.07
N LEU A 176 24.75 16.58 20.39
CA LEU A 176 25.61 15.93 19.41
C LEU A 176 24.84 14.98 18.48
N GLY A 177 23.90 14.19 18.99
CA GLY A 177 23.07 13.31 18.16
C GLY A 177 22.19 14.07 17.17
N GLN A 178 21.59 15.19 17.60
CA GLN A 178 20.83 16.07 16.69
C GLN A 178 21.75 16.74 15.64
N GLU A 179 22.98 17.10 16.00
CA GLU A 179 23.96 17.70 15.10
C GLU A 179 24.45 16.70 14.02
N VAL A 180 24.91 15.51 14.41
CA VAL A 180 25.39 14.51 13.45
C VAL A 180 24.26 13.97 12.56
N LEU A 181 23.02 13.88 13.08
CA LEU A 181 21.83 13.58 12.27
C LEU A 181 21.54 14.71 11.26
N PHE A 182 21.67 15.98 11.65
CA PHE A 182 21.55 17.11 10.74
C PHE A 182 22.61 17.04 9.64
N ASN A 183 23.87 16.77 9.99
CA ASN A 183 24.98 16.67 9.04
C ASN A 183 24.77 15.57 8.00
N VAL A 184 24.44 14.33 8.42
CA VAL A 184 24.22 13.21 7.48
C VAL A 184 23.03 13.48 6.56
N MET A 185 21.90 13.97 7.07
CA MET A 185 20.73 14.30 6.23
C MET A 185 21.02 15.48 5.28
N LYS A 186 21.76 16.49 5.75
CA LYS A 186 22.21 17.63 4.93
C LYS A 186 23.10 17.15 3.79
N ALA A 187 24.15 16.40 4.10
CA ALA A 187 25.08 15.87 3.11
C ALA A 187 24.35 14.99 2.07
N TYR A 188 23.47 14.08 2.50
CA TYR A 188 22.70 13.26 1.57
C TYR A 188 21.83 14.10 0.62
N SER A 189 21.14 15.13 1.13
CA SER A 189 20.30 16.03 0.30
C SER A 189 21.07 16.84 -0.76
N LEU A 190 22.40 16.86 -0.68
CA LEU A 190 23.28 17.45 -1.69
C LEU A 190 23.80 16.44 -2.71
N VAL A 191 23.91 15.16 -2.30
CA VAL A 191 24.30 14.02 -3.15
C VAL A 191 23.17 13.65 -4.11
N ASP A 192 21.95 13.48 -3.59
CA ASP A 192 20.76 13.22 -4.40
C ASP A 192 19.80 14.40 -4.35
N ARG A 193 19.81 15.22 -5.41
CA ARG A 193 18.93 16.40 -5.53
C ARG A 193 17.54 16.08 -6.12
N GLU A 194 17.32 14.86 -6.61
CA GLU A 194 15.99 14.42 -7.08
C GLU A 194 15.12 14.04 -5.87
N VAL A 195 15.72 13.34 -4.89
CA VAL A 195 15.08 13.00 -3.60
C VAL A 195 15.23 14.14 -2.59
N GLY A 196 16.41 14.74 -2.47
CA GLY A 196 16.71 15.77 -1.49
C GLY A 196 16.56 15.28 -0.05
N TYR A 197 15.47 15.68 0.61
CA TYR A 197 15.09 15.19 1.94
C TYR A 197 13.63 14.75 1.92
N CYS A 198 13.40 13.48 2.26
CA CYS A 198 12.05 12.92 2.40
C CYS A 198 11.73 12.64 3.87
N GLN A 199 10.52 12.99 4.30
CA GLN A 199 10.05 12.77 5.67
C GLN A 199 10.10 11.28 6.04
N GLY A 200 10.60 10.97 7.23
CA GLY A 200 10.78 9.60 7.73
C GLY A 200 12.20 9.05 7.55
N SER A 201 12.94 9.48 6.52
CA SER A 201 14.32 9.04 6.29
C SER A 201 15.28 9.34 7.46
N ALA A 202 15.02 10.40 8.22
CA ALA A 202 15.77 10.74 9.44
C ALA A 202 15.73 9.64 10.51
N PHE A 203 14.66 8.83 10.61
CA PHE A 203 14.60 7.71 11.56
C PHE A 203 15.56 6.58 11.19
N ILE A 204 15.76 6.32 9.89
CA ILE A 204 16.73 5.35 9.38
C ILE A 204 18.15 5.82 9.74
N VAL A 205 18.47 7.09 9.44
CA VAL A 205 19.80 7.64 9.76
C VAL A 205 20.04 7.75 11.26
N GLY A 206 19.01 8.08 12.05
CA GLY A 206 19.08 8.05 13.52
C GLY A 206 19.43 6.66 14.06
N LEU A 207 18.81 5.59 13.53
CA LEU A 207 19.19 4.22 13.88
C LEU A 207 20.64 3.90 13.51
N LEU A 208 21.09 4.30 12.31
CA LEU A 208 22.48 4.08 11.89
C LEU A 208 23.47 4.78 12.85
N LEU A 209 23.18 6.02 13.25
CA LEU A 209 23.99 6.81 14.18
C LEU A 209 23.99 6.27 15.62
N MET A 210 22.97 5.52 16.04
CA MET A 210 22.99 4.76 17.29
C MET A 210 23.95 3.55 17.24
N GLN A 211 24.40 3.12 16.07
CA GLN A 211 25.21 1.90 15.90
C GLN A 211 26.61 2.17 15.31
N MET A 212 26.84 3.27 14.58
CA MET A 212 28.14 3.56 13.94
C MET A 212 28.42 5.08 13.81
N PRO A 213 29.69 5.49 13.62
CA PRO A 213 30.06 6.90 13.47
C PRO A 213 29.42 7.58 12.24
N GLU A 214 29.44 8.92 12.25
CA GLU A 214 28.78 9.80 11.27
C GLU A 214 29.13 9.50 9.81
N GLU A 215 30.42 9.40 9.47
CA GLU A 215 30.85 9.13 8.08
C GLU A 215 30.45 7.72 7.62
N GLU A 216 30.55 6.72 8.49
CA GLU A 216 30.09 5.34 8.27
C GLU A 216 28.56 5.30 8.05
N ALA A 217 27.79 6.00 8.89
CA ALA A 217 26.33 6.07 8.79
C ALA A 217 25.88 6.74 7.48
N PHE A 218 26.56 7.82 7.05
CA PHE A 218 26.37 8.43 5.74
C PHE A 218 26.64 7.44 4.59
N CYS A 219 27.74 6.68 4.65
CA CYS A 219 28.07 5.71 3.61
C CYS A 219 27.05 4.56 3.53
N VAL A 220 26.58 4.05 4.67
CA VAL A 220 25.52 3.03 4.72
C VAL A 220 24.20 3.60 4.20
N PHE A 221 23.83 4.83 4.57
CA PHE A 221 22.59 5.44 4.09
C PHE A 221 22.61 5.69 2.58
N VAL A 222 23.72 6.20 2.02
CA VAL A 222 23.91 6.30 0.55
C VAL A 222 23.74 4.93 -0.10
N LYS A 223 24.28 3.86 0.50
CA LYS A 223 24.12 2.50 -0.02
C LYS A 223 22.71 1.94 0.08
N LEU A 224 21.96 2.24 1.14
CA LEU A 224 20.54 1.88 1.24
C LEU A 224 19.69 2.58 0.18
N MET A 225 19.99 3.84 -0.12
CA MET A 225 19.31 4.59 -1.17
C MET A 225 19.62 4.00 -2.56
N GLN A 226 20.88 3.66 -2.83
CA GLN A 226 21.30 3.08 -4.13
C GLN A 226 20.80 1.64 -4.34
N ASP A 227 21.07 0.72 -3.41
CA ASP A 227 20.98 -0.72 -3.67
C ASP A 227 19.68 -1.36 -3.13
N TYR A 228 18.96 -0.69 -2.21
CA TYR A 228 17.82 -1.27 -1.46
C TYR A 228 16.45 -0.66 -1.85
N ARG A 229 16.35 -0.03 -3.03
CA ARG A 229 15.15 0.66 -3.57
C ARG A 229 14.61 1.84 -2.76
N LEU A 230 15.19 2.19 -1.61
CA LEU A 230 14.69 3.28 -0.77
C LEU A 230 14.63 4.63 -1.50
N ARG A 231 15.60 4.91 -2.39
CA ARG A 231 15.59 6.09 -3.25
C ARG A 231 14.28 6.25 -4.01
N GLU A 232 13.80 5.18 -4.63
CA GLU A 232 12.62 5.21 -5.49
C GLU A 232 11.33 5.34 -4.64
N LEU A 233 11.29 4.76 -3.43
CA LEU A 233 10.24 5.00 -2.44
C LEU A 233 10.18 6.46 -1.98
N PHE A 234 11.33 7.12 -1.84
CA PHE A 234 11.43 8.49 -1.34
C PHE A 234 11.33 9.57 -2.42
N LYS A 235 11.22 9.22 -3.72
CA LYS A 235 11.06 10.19 -4.80
C LYS A 235 9.79 11.05 -4.62
N PRO A 236 9.80 12.34 -5.02
CA PRO A 236 8.65 13.24 -4.88
C PRO A 236 7.34 12.76 -5.53
N SER A 237 7.41 11.86 -6.52
CA SER A 237 6.24 11.27 -7.17
C SER A 237 5.55 10.16 -6.36
N MET A 238 6.21 9.59 -5.35
CA MET A 238 5.73 8.46 -4.55
C MET A 238 5.30 7.22 -5.38
N ALA A 239 5.75 7.11 -6.63
CA ALA A 239 5.28 6.08 -7.56
C ALA A 239 5.59 4.65 -7.10
N GLU A 240 6.80 4.44 -6.59
CA GLU A 240 7.27 3.16 -6.00
C GLU A 240 6.51 2.84 -4.70
N LEU A 241 6.16 3.86 -3.90
CA LEU A 241 5.36 3.67 -2.69
C LEU A 241 3.94 3.21 -3.05
N GLY A 242 3.33 3.83 -4.07
CA GLY A 242 2.04 3.41 -4.62
C GLY A 242 2.06 1.98 -5.18
N LEU A 243 3.16 1.59 -5.85
CA LEU A 243 3.38 0.20 -6.26
C LEU A 243 3.41 -0.74 -5.05
N CYS A 244 4.14 -0.39 -3.98
CA CYS A 244 4.18 -1.19 -2.76
C CYS A 244 2.80 -1.31 -2.09
N MET A 245 1.97 -0.25 -2.10
CA MET A 245 0.60 -0.33 -1.60
C MET A 245 -0.25 -1.32 -2.43
N TYR A 246 -0.20 -1.24 -3.77
CA TYR A 246 -0.93 -2.17 -4.65
C TYR A 246 -0.45 -3.63 -4.51
N GLN A 247 0.86 -3.84 -4.39
CA GLN A 247 1.45 -5.15 -4.12
C GLN A 247 1.04 -5.70 -2.75
N PHE A 248 0.98 -4.86 -1.72
CA PHE A 248 0.61 -5.27 -0.36
C PHE A 248 -0.90 -5.55 -0.26
N GLU A 249 -1.75 -4.71 -0.85
CA GLU A 249 -3.19 -4.94 -0.95
C GLU A 249 -3.51 -6.25 -1.68
N SER A 250 -2.77 -6.56 -2.75
CA SER A 250 -2.84 -7.85 -3.45
C SER A 250 -2.39 -9.06 -2.61
N MET A 251 -1.58 -8.86 -1.56
CA MET A 251 -1.28 -9.92 -0.58
C MET A 251 -2.40 -10.06 0.45
N ILE A 252 -2.97 -8.94 0.93
CA ILE A 252 -4.08 -8.94 1.90
C ILE A 252 -5.30 -9.63 1.28
N GLN A 253 -5.65 -9.31 0.03
CA GLN A 253 -6.73 -9.99 -0.70
C GLN A 253 -6.51 -11.52 -0.83
N GLU A 254 -5.27 -11.97 -0.98
CA GLU A 254 -4.93 -13.40 -1.14
C GLU A 254 -4.87 -14.17 0.19
N HIS A 255 -4.42 -13.53 1.28
CA HIS A 255 -4.14 -14.19 2.55
C HIS A 255 -5.16 -13.89 3.66
N LEU A 256 -5.87 -12.77 3.56
CA LEU A 256 -6.83 -12.25 4.54
C LEU A 256 -8.08 -11.68 3.84
N PRO A 257 -8.80 -12.48 3.00
CA PRO A 257 -9.87 -11.97 2.14
C PRO A 257 -11.02 -11.31 2.93
N GLU A 258 -11.37 -11.84 4.10
CA GLU A 258 -12.39 -11.24 4.98
C GLU A 258 -11.99 -9.84 5.46
N LEU A 259 -10.72 -9.67 5.85
CA LEU A 259 -10.17 -8.37 6.28
C LEU A 259 -10.07 -7.38 5.11
N HIS A 260 -9.76 -7.86 3.91
CA HIS A 260 -9.77 -7.04 2.70
C HIS A 260 -11.18 -6.53 2.36
N ILE A 261 -12.20 -7.39 2.45
CA ILE A 261 -13.61 -7.00 2.25
C ILE A 261 -14.04 -5.98 3.30
N HIS A 262 -13.65 -6.18 4.58
CA HIS A 262 -13.93 -5.22 5.65
C HIS A 262 -13.24 -3.87 5.41
N PHE A 263 -11.96 -3.85 5.04
CA PHE A 263 -11.23 -2.63 4.68
C PHE A 263 -11.89 -1.89 3.51
N GLN A 264 -12.37 -2.61 2.50
CA GLN A 264 -13.13 -2.00 1.38
C GLN A 264 -14.48 -1.43 1.85
N ALA A 265 -15.24 -2.15 2.67
CA ALA A 265 -16.50 -1.67 3.22
C ALA A 265 -16.33 -0.41 4.09
N GLN A 266 -15.25 -0.33 4.86
CA GLN A 266 -14.89 0.83 5.69
C GLN A 266 -14.14 1.94 4.92
N SER A 267 -13.92 1.79 3.61
CA SER A 267 -13.08 2.69 2.78
C SER A 267 -11.66 2.94 3.35
N PHE A 268 -11.14 1.96 4.09
CA PHE A 268 -9.86 2.03 4.80
C PHE A 268 -8.71 1.61 3.89
N HIS A 269 -8.16 2.56 3.14
CA HIS A 269 -7.13 2.30 2.14
C HIS A 269 -5.78 1.94 2.76
N THR A 270 -5.07 0.98 2.14
CA THR A 270 -3.74 0.48 2.51
C THR A 270 -2.72 1.59 2.82
N SER A 271 -2.77 2.70 2.07
CA SER A 271 -1.90 3.86 2.23
C SER A 271 -2.10 4.64 3.55
N MET A 272 -3.25 4.53 4.22
CA MET A 272 -3.56 5.25 5.46
C MET A 272 -2.68 4.80 6.63
N TYR A 273 -2.35 3.50 6.70
CA TYR A 273 -1.58 2.90 7.79
C TYR A 273 -0.21 2.37 7.35
N ALA A 274 -0.09 1.77 6.16
CA ALA A 274 1.15 1.10 5.75
C ALA A 274 2.23 2.06 5.20
N SER A 275 1.91 3.31 4.85
CA SER A 275 2.88 4.24 4.25
C SER A 275 4.11 4.49 5.15
N SER A 276 3.91 4.61 6.47
CA SER A 276 5.02 4.74 7.44
C SER A 276 5.84 3.45 7.56
N TRP A 277 5.22 2.28 7.43
CA TRP A 277 5.89 0.98 7.51
C TRP A 277 6.93 0.82 6.40
N PHE A 278 6.56 1.17 5.16
CA PHE A 278 7.45 1.12 4.01
C PHE A 278 8.49 2.26 4.01
N LEU A 279 8.09 3.50 4.33
CA LEU A 279 8.99 4.66 4.33
C LEU A 279 9.99 4.67 5.50
N THR A 280 9.71 3.98 6.61
CA THR A 280 10.58 3.99 7.81
C THR A 280 11.04 2.61 8.24
N ILE A 281 10.70 1.53 7.52
CA ILE A 281 11.04 0.14 7.86
C ILE A 281 10.60 -0.16 9.32
N PHE A 282 9.36 0.24 9.63
CA PHE A 282 8.72 0.21 10.95
C PHE A 282 9.39 1.02 12.09
N LEU A 283 10.44 1.81 11.84
CA LEU A 283 11.13 2.60 12.87
C LEU A 283 10.27 3.70 13.52
N THR A 284 9.12 4.02 12.93
CA THR A 284 8.10 4.93 13.52
C THR A 284 6.87 4.20 14.06
N SER A 285 6.87 2.86 14.08
CA SER A 285 5.70 2.03 14.43
C SER A 285 6.00 0.93 15.45
N PHE A 286 7.27 0.65 15.74
CA PHE A 286 7.70 -0.36 16.69
C PHE A 286 8.73 0.16 17.69
N PRO A 287 8.81 -0.43 18.91
CA PRO A 287 9.92 -0.25 19.83
C PRO A 287 11.27 -0.51 19.15
N LEU A 288 12.31 0.25 19.54
CA LEU A 288 13.62 0.21 18.90
C LEU A 288 14.24 -1.20 18.88
N SER A 289 13.99 -2.01 19.92
CA SER A 289 14.38 -3.43 20.01
C SER A 289 13.82 -4.27 18.86
N VAL A 290 12.51 -4.15 18.59
CA VAL A 290 11.79 -4.86 17.53
C VAL A 290 12.17 -4.30 16.16
N ALA A 291 12.17 -2.97 16.01
CA ALA A 291 12.46 -2.31 14.73
C ALA A 291 13.89 -2.59 14.25
N THR A 292 14.87 -2.63 15.17
CA THR A 292 16.26 -3.01 14.84
C THR A 292 16.35 -4.47 14.35
N ARG A 293 15.52 -5.39 14.86
CA ARG A 293 15.48 -6.79 14.40
C ARG A 293 14.88 -6.92 12.99
N VAL A 294 13.89 -6.11 12.64
CA VAL A 294 13.40 -5.99 11.26
C VAL A 294 14.48 -5.37 10.36
N PHE A 295 15.21 -4.36 10.86
CA PHE A 295 16.28 -3.69 10.12
C PHE A 295 17.49 -4.59 9.85
N ASP A 296 17.91 -5.41 10.83
CA ASP A 296 18.96 -6.45 10.67
C ASP A 296 18.66 -7.32 9.43
N ILE A 297 17.40 -7.74 9.26
CA ILE A 297 16.95 -8.59 8.15
C ILE A 297 16.79 -7.78 6.85
N PHE A 298 16.26 -6.55 6.92
CA PHE A 298 16.18 -5.65 5.76
C PHE A 298 17.56 -5.39 5.13
N MET A 299 18.60 -5.24 5.95
CA MET A 299 20.00 -5.12 5.49
C MET A 299 20.49 -6.35 4.69
N CYS A 300 19.84 -7.52 4.80
CA CYS A 300 20.26 -8.77 4.16
C CYS A 300 19.29 -9.28 3.06
N GLU A 301 18.00 -8.97 3.16
CA GLU A 301 16.92 -9.48 2.29
C GLU A 301 16.10 -8.37 1.62
N GLY A 302 16.37 -7.09 1.93
CA GLY A 302 15.70 -5.92 1.33
C GLY A 302 14.22 -5.82 1.67
N LEU A 303 13.44 -5.14 0.81
CA LEU A 303 12.03 -4.84 1.06
C LEU A 303 11.10 -6.06 1.23
N GLU A 304 11.53 -7.29 0.90
CA GLU A 304 10.71 -8.50 1.12
C GLU A 304 10.27 -8.64 2.59
N ILE A 305 11.14 -8.30 3.56
CA ILE A 305 10.78 -8.38 4.98
C ILE A 305 9.66 -7.39 5.35
N VAL A 306 9.54 -6.27 4.64
CA VAL A 306 8.53 -5.24 4.95
C VAL A 306 7.12 -5.75 4.63
N PHE A 307 6.94 -6.37 3.45
CA PHE A 307 5.69 -7.04 3.09
C PHE A 307 5.34 -8.18 4.06
N ARG A 308 6.34 -8.97 4.45
CA ARG A 308 6.18 -10.10 5.38
C ARG A 308 5.73 -9.66 6.78
N VAL A 309 6.42 -8.67 7.35
CA VAL A 309 6.09 -8.11 8.67
C VAL A 309 4.76 -7.39 8.63
N GLY A 310 4.48 -6.61 7.58
CA GLY A 310 3.19 -5.94 7.39
C GLY A 310 2.01 -6.92 7.39
N LEU A 311 2.13 -8.04 6.67
CA LEU A 311 1.06 -9.04 6.64
C LEU A 311 0.97 -9.85 7.93
N ALA A 312 2.10 -10.10 8.61
CA ALA A 312 2.13 -10.76 9.92
C ALA A 312 1.42 -9.92 11.00
N ILE A 313 1.58 -8.59 11.00
CA ILE A 313 0.82 -7.69 11.88
C ILE A 313 -0.68 -7.85 11.64
N LEU A 314 -1.12 -7.83 10.38
CA LEU A 314 -2.53 -7.98 10.01
C LEU A 314 -3.09 -9.36 10.40
N GLN A 315 -2.31 -10.44 10.20
CA GLN A 315 -2.67 -11.79 10.64
C GLN A 315 -2.81 -11.89 12.16
N MET A 316 -1.91 -11.27 12.92
CA MET A 316 -1.93 -11.31 14.39
C MET A 316 -3.07 -10.48 15.01
N ASN A 317 -3.63 -9.52 14.27
CA ASN A 317 -4.67 -8.60 14.76
C ASN A 317 -6.02 -8.73 14.01
N GLN A 318 -6.16 -9.70 13.08
CA GLN A 318 -7.35 -9.85 12.21
C GLN A 318 -8.66 -9.91 13.00
N ALA A 319 -8.70 -10.68 14.08
CA ALA A 319 -9.89 -10.89 14.89
C ALA A 319 -10.37 -9.63 15.63
N GLU A 320 -9.48 -8.67 15.87
CA GLU A 320 -9.79 -7.38 16.49
C GLU A 320 -10.15 -6.36 15.40
N LEU A 321 -9.32 -6.25 14.35
CA LEU A 321 -9.51 -5.30 13.25
C LEU A 321 -10.85 -5.46 12.51
N ILE A 322 -11.37 -6.68 12.38
CA ILE A 322 -12.66 -6.95 11.71
C ILE A 322 -13.88 -6.47 12.52
N GLN A 323 -13.69 -6.10 13.79
CA GLN A 323 -14.73 -5.53 14.66
C GLN A 323 -14.68 -4.00 14.74
N LEU A 324 -13.67 -3.37 14.15
CA LEU A 324 -13.41 -1.93 14.24
C LEU A 324 -13.82 -1.18 12.97
N ASP A 325 -14.24 0.07 13.14
CA ASP A 325 -14.49 1.00 12.04
C ASP A 325 -13.19 1.62 11.50
N MET A 326 -13.31 2.52 10.53
CA MET A 326 -12.18 3.23 9.93
C MET A 326 -11.29 3.95 10.96
N GLU A 327 -11.88 4.65 11.95
CA GLU A 327 -11.10 5.32 12.99
C GLU A 327 -10.51 4.32 13.99
N GLY A 328 -11.31 3.35 14.47
CA GLY A 328 -10.87 2.31 15.40
C GLY A 328 -9.68 1.52 14.87
N MET A 329 -9.70 1.10 13.61
CA MET A 329 -8.56 0.42 12.97
C MET A 329 -7.31 1.31 12.95
N LEU A 330 -7.44 2.59 12.60
CA LEU A 330 -6.31 3.52 12.59
C LEU A 330 -5.74 3.74 14.00
N GLN A 331 -6.59 3.86 15.03
CA GLN A 331 -6.14 3.93 16.41
C GLN A 331 -5.46 2.64 16.88
N HIS A 332 -5.92 1.46 16.42
CA HIS A 332 -5.33 0.16 16.77
C HIS A 332 -3.87 0.04 16.30
N PHE A 333 -3.59 0.40 15.03
CA PHE A 333 -2.24 0.42 14.48
C PHE A 333 -1.31 1.43 15.16
N GLN A 334 -1.86 2.54 15.68
CA GLN A 334 -1.08 3.58 16.35
C GLN A 334 -0.82 3.32 17.84
N LYS A 335 -1.72 2.59 18.53
CA LYS A 335 -1.70 2.47 20.01
C LYS A 335 -1.48 1.05 20.52
N VAL A 336 -2.05 0.04 19.87
CA VAL A 336 -2.03 -1.35 20.35
C VAL A 336 -0.88 -2.14 19.73
N VAL A 337 -0.79 -2.11 18.39
CA VAL A 337 0.23 -2.83 17.61
C VAL A 337 1.68 -2.55 18.04
N PRO A 338 2.10 -1.32 18.41
CA PRO A 338 3.49 -1.09 18.86
C PRO A 338 3.86 -1.87 20.12
N HIS A 339 2.97 -1.88 21.12
CA HIS A 339 3.20 -2.48 22.44
C HIS A 339 3.01 -4.00 22.47
N GLN A 340 2.37 -4.58 21.46
CA GLN A 340 2.14 -6.03 21.31
C GLN A 340 3.47 -6.84 21.29
N PHE A 341 4.61 -6.20 21.06
CA PHE A 341 5.91 -6.83 20.86
C PHE A 341 6.98 -6.49 21.92
N ASP A 342 6.65 -5.70 22.95
CA ASP A 342 7.60 -5.26 23.99
C ASP A 342 8.29 -6.42 24.72
N SER A 343 7.56 -7.53 24.93
CA SER A 343 8.06 -8.71 25.67
C SER A 343 8.68 -9.81 24.78
N GLU A 344 8.35 -9.87 23.50
CA GLU A 344 8.73 -10.97 22.59
C GLU A 344 9.10 -10.46 21.18
N PRO A 345 10.23 -9.76 21.01
CA PRO A 345 10.58 -9.09 19.75
C PRO A 345 10.77 -10.04 18.56
N ASP A 346 11.17 -11.30 18.80
CA ASP A 346 11.30 -12.30 17.74
C ASP A 346 9.95 -12.88 17.28
N LYS A 347 8.85 -12.64 17.99
CA LYS A 347 7.51 -13.18 17.66
C LYS A 347 7.02 -12.69 16.29
N VAL A 348 7.13 -11.38 16.04
CA VAL A 348 6.74 -10.80 14.74
C VAL A 348 7.62 -11.34 13.60
N ILE A 349 8.91 -11.59 13.87
CA ILE A 349 9.85 -12.16 12.89
C ILE A 349 9.49 -13.62 12.58
N GLN A 350 9.14 -14.42 13.59
CA GLN A 350 8.70 -15.80 13.41
C GLN A 350 7.41 -15.88 12.58
N THR A 351 6.41 -15.04 12.85
CA THR A 351 5.18 -14.95 12.04
C THR A 351 5.48 -14.47 10.62
N ALA A 352 6.34 -13.47 10.43
CA ALA A 352 6.76 -12.94 9.12
C ALA A 352 7.44 -13.99 8.21
N TYR A 353 8.06 -15.03 8.78
CA TYR A 353 8.59 -16.16 8.00
C TYR A 353 7.57 -17.28 7.74
N GLN A 354 6.41 -17.28 8.40
CA GLN A 354 5.27 -18.15 8.04
C GLN A 354 4.48 -17.58 6.84
N VAL A 355 4.50 -16.25 6.65
CA VAL A 355 3.92 -15.57 5.47
C VAL A 355 4.57 -16.08 4.16
N LYS A 356 3.73 -16.34 3.14
CA LYS A 356 4.17 -16.78 1.81
C LYS A 356 4.39 -15.58 0.88
N TYR A 357 5.61 -15.08 0.82
CA TYR A 357 5.99 -14.09 -0.20
C TYR A 357 6.35 -14.79 -1.53
N ASN A 358 5.82 -14.30 -2.65
CA ASN A 358 6.05 -14.84 -3.99
C ASN A 358 6.67 -13.78 -4.91
N ALA A 359 8.00 -13.76 -5.00
CA ALA A 359 8.76 -12.81 -5.82
C ALA A 359 8.39 -12.83 -7.33
N LYS A 360 7.90 -13.97 -7.87
CA LYS A 360 7.40 -14.03 -9.25
C LYS A 360 6.05 -13.31 -9.39
N LYS A 361 5.14 -13.47 -8.41
CA LYS A 361 3.86 -12.74 -8.36
C LYS A 361 4.09 -11.23 -8.20
N MET A 362 5.01 -10.82 -7.33
CA MET A 362 5.34 -9.40 -7.15
C MET A 362 5.84 -8.75 -8.44
N LYS A 363 6.75 -9.40 -9.18
CA LYS A 363 7.19 -8.92 -10.50
C LYS A 363 6.11 -8.97 -11.60
N LYS A 364 5.01 -9.70 -11.42
CA LYS A 364 3.81 -9.59 -12.27
C LYS A 364 3.02 -8.33 -11.90
N LEU A 365 2.69 -8.18 -10.62
CA LEU A 365 1.96 -7.03 -10.08
C LEU A 365 2.67 -5.69 -10.36
N GLU A 366 4.00 -5.68 -10.37
CA GLU A 366 4.85 -4.55 -10.80
C GLU A 366 4.58 -4.11 -12.25
N LYS A 367 4.54 -5.07 -13.18
CA LYS A 367 4.20 -4.80 -14.60
C LYS A 367 2.74 -4.41 -14.78
N GLU A 368 1.85 -5.01 -14.01
CA GLU A 368 0.41 -4.76 -14.01
C GLU A 368 0.11 -3.33 -13.56
N TYR A 369 0.64 -2.93 -12.39
CA TYR A 369 0.57 -1.56 -11.87
C TYR A 369 1.20 -0.53 -12.80
N THR A 370 2.37 -0.83 -13.38
CA THR A 370 3.00 0.05 -14.38
C THR A 370 2.10 0.23 -15.61
N THR A 371 1.48 -0.85 -16.10
CA THR A 371 0.54 -0.79 -17.24
C THR A 371 -0.70 0.04 -16.90
N ILE A 372 -1.23 -0.08 -15.68
CA ILE A 372 -2.35 0.74 -15.19
C ILE A 372 -1.95 2.21 -15.14
N LYS A 373 -0.79 2.54 -14.55
CA LYS A 373 -0.32 3.94 -14.43
C LYS A 373 0.11 4.57 -15.75
N THR A 374 0.63 3.79 -16.71
CA THR A 374 0.85 4.27 -18.08
C THR A 374 -0.48 4.61 -18.74
N LYS A 375 -1.51 3.76 -18.65
CA LYS A 375 -2.84 4.05 -19.21
C LYS A 375 -3.50 5.26 -18.55
N GLU A 376 -3.51 5.36 -17.22
CA GLU A 376 -4.02 6.54 -16.51
C GLU A 376 -3.31 7.83 -16.95
N MET A 377 -2.02 7.76 -17.29
CA MET A 377 -1.26 8.91 -17.79
C MET A 377 -1.55 9.20 -19.27
N GLU A 378 -1.72 8.17 -20.10
CA GLU A 378 -2.14 8.29 -21.50
C GLU A 378 -3.54 8.90 -21.59
N GLU A 379 -4.52 8.39 -20.84
CA GLU A 379 -5.87 8.97 -20.71
C GLU A 379 -5.83 10.42 -20.23
N GLN A 380 -5.03 10.74 -19.21
CA GLN A 380 -4.84 12.12 -18.76
C GLN A 380 -4.16 13.02 -19.81
N VAL A 381 -3.29 12.48 -20.66
CA VAL A 381 -2.67 13.22 -21.77
C VAL A 381 -3.67 13.40 -22.90
N GLU A 382 -4.47 12.40 -23.26
CA GLU A 382 -5.53 12.52 -24.26
C GLU A 382 -6.60 13.54 -23.83
N ILE A 383 -7.03 13.53 -22.56
CA ILE A 383 -7.92 14.55 -21.99
C ILE A 383 -7.29 15.95 -22.10
N LYS A 384 -5.99 16.10 -21.76
CA LYS A 384 -5.28 17.39 -21.86
C LYS A 384 -5.07 17.83 -23.30
N VAL A 385 -4.80 16.92 -24.24
CA VAL A 385 -4.63 17.20 -25.67
C VAL A 385 -5.96 17.56 -26.32
N CYS A 386 -7.05 16.87 -25.95
CA CYS A 386 -8.41 17.25 -26.36
C CYS A 386 -8.78 18.65 -25.85
N GLY A 387 -8.42 18.99 -24.60
CA GLY A 387 -8.57 20.34 -24.06
C GLY A 387 -7.67 21.40 -24.71
N TYR A 388 -6.48 21.02 -25.17
CA TYR A 388 -5.51 21.95 -25.78
C TYR A 388 -5.78 22.20 -27.27
N ASN A 389 -6.29 21.21 -28.00
CA ASN A 389 -6.65 21.32 -29.42
C ASN A 389 -7.81 22.31 -29.66
N SER A 390 -8.62 22.60 -28.65
CA SER A 390 -9.64 23.67 -28.70
C SER A 390 -9.08 25.10 -28.81
N ASN A 391 -7.75 25.29 -28.72
CA ASN A 391 -7.14 26.62 -28.56
C ASN A 391 -6.23 27.08 -29.72
N LYS A 392 -6.36 26.50 -30.92
CA LYS A 392 -5.69 26.99 -32.16
C LYS A 392 -6.56 26.87 -33.41
N GLY A 393 -7.35 27.91 -33.68
CA GLY A 393 -8.17 28.05 -34.90
C GLY A 393 -9.64 27.63 -34.69
N PRO A 394 -10.63 28.36 -35.22
CA PRO A 394 -12.02 28.21 -34.79
C PRO A 394 -12.86 27.22 -35.61
N PRO A 395 -13.43 26.20 -34.97
CA PRO A 395 -14.82 25.81 -35.17
C PRO A 395 -15.72 26.61 -34.22
N ARG A 396 -16.84 27.14 -34.69
CA ARG A 396 -17.82 27.85 -33.83
C ARG A 396 -18.67 26.85 -33.04
N PHE A 397 -18.15 26.40 -31.89
CA PHE A 397 -19.04 26.00 -30.80
C PHE A 397 -19.54 27.26 -30.09
N SER A 398 -20.84 27.34 -29.83
CA SER A 398 -21.47 28.46 -29.13
C SER A 398 -20.95 28.57 -27.71
N GLU A 399 -20.54 29.77 -27.31
CA GLU A 399 -20.13 30.12 -25.94
C GLU A 399 -21.19 29.72 -24.91
N GLU A 400 -22.46 29.88 -25.30
CA GLU A 400 -23.65 29.41 -24.59
C GLU A 400 -23.65 27.90 -24.28
N SER A 401 -23.12 27.06 -25.18
CA SER A 401 -23.05 25.59 -25.00
C SER A 401 -21.94 25.17 -24.03
N VAL A 402 -20.82 25.90 -24.01
CA VAL A 402 -19.75 25.68 -23.02
C VAL A 402 -20.24 26.12 -21.64
N LEU A 403 -20.84 27.33 -21.55
CA LEU A 403 -21.44 27.83 -20.31
C LEU A 403 -22.59 26.94 -19.82
N GLN A 404 -23.32 26.27 -20.71
CA GLN A 404 -24.35 25.29 -20.34
C GLN A 404 -23.72 24.04 -19.70
N LEU A 405 -22.70 23.45 -20.32
CA LEU A 405 -21.99 22.28 -19.77
C LEU A 405 -21.24 22.60 -18.46
N GLU A 406 -20.68 23.81 -18.32
CA GLU A 406 -20.08 24.27 -17.07
C GLU A 406 -21.13 24.43 -15.95
N ARG A 407 -22.31 24.99 -16.25
CA ARG A 407 -23.43 25.04 -15.30
C ARG A 407 -23.89 23.65 -14.91
N GLU A 408 -24.03 22.73 -15.87
CA GLU A 408 -24.47 21.35 -15.61
C GLU A 408 -23.44 20.58 -14.77
N LEU A 409 -22.14 20.76 -15.01
CA LEU A 409 -21.07 20.18 -14.18
C LEU A 409 -21.05 20.77 -12.76
N VAL A 410 -21.22 22.09 -12.63
CA VAL A 410 -21.33 22.76 -11.31
C VAL A 410 -22.60 22.31 -10.57
N GLN A 411 -23.72 22.16 -11.27
CA GLN A 411 -24.99 21.71 -10.70
C GLN A 411 -24.97 20.23 -10.33
N ALA A 412 -24.27 19.38 -11.09
CA ALA A 412 -24.02 17.99 -10.75
C ALA A 412 -23.17 17.87 -9.48
N ARG A 413 -22.06 18.63 -9.39
CA ARG A 413 -21.23 18.70 -8.17
C ARG A 413 -21.95 19.30 -6.97
N LEU A 414 -22.86 20.25 -7.19
CA LEU A 414 -23.71 20.81 -6.13
C LEU A 414 -24.67 19.74 -5.60
N LYS A 415 -25.38 19.01 -6.47
CA LYS A 415 -26.24 17.88 -6.09
C LYS A 415 -25.47 16.74 -5.41
N GLU A 416 -24.25 16.47 -5.88
CA GLU A 416 -23.35 15.51 -5.23
C GLU A 416 -23.02 15.96 -3.80
N ALA A 417 -22.58 17.21 -3.61
CA ALA A 417 -22.30 17.76 -2.29
C ALA A 417 -23.55 17.83 -1.39
N GLU A 418 -24.72 18.21 -1.93
CA GLU A 418 -26.01 18.20 -1.22
C GLU A 418 -26.39 16.79 -0.75
N SER A 419 -26.22 15.77 -1.61
CA SER A 419 -26.50 14.38 -1.24
C SER A 419 -25.48 13.80 -0.24
N GLN A 420 -24.21 14.17 -0.33
CA GLN A 420 -23.18 13.82 0.65
C GLN A 420 -23.44 14.49 2.02
N CYS A 421 -23.83 15.77 2.03
CA CYS A 421 -24.26 16.46 3.25
C CYS A 421 -25.52 15.82 3.85
N ALA A 422 -26.52 15.48 3.04
CA ALA A 422 -27.74 14.81 3.51
C ALA A 422 -27.49 13.39 4.03
N LEU A 423 -26.55 12.64 3.42
CA LEU A 423 -26.08 11.35 3.93
C LEU A 423 -25.36 11.51 5.26
N LYS A 424 -24.44 12.48 5.37
CA LYS A 424 -23.74 12.74 6.63
C LYS A 424 -24.70 13.17 7.74
N GLU A 425 -25.61 14.10 7.46
CA GLU A 425 -26.68 14.47 8.40
C GLU A 425 -27.52 13.26 8.84
N MET A 426 -27.72 12.27 7.97
CA MET A 426 -28.47 11.06 8.31
C MET A 426 -27.62 10.06 9.12
N GLN A 427 -26.31 9.97 8.87
CA GLN A 427 -25.35 9.22 9.69
C GLN A 427 -25.22 9.84 11.09
N ASP A 428 -25.05 11.16 11.18
CA ASP A 428 -25.01 11.89 12.45
C ASP A 428 -26.33 11.69 13.23
N LYS A 429 -27.49 11.70 12.56
CA LYS A 429 -28.80 11.40 13.17
C LYS A 429 -28.94 9.93 13.58
N ILE A 430 -28.35 8.98 12.86
CA ILE A 430 -28.31 7.56 13.25
C ILE A 430 -27.44 7.39 14.50
N LEU A 431 -26.25 7.98 14.54
CA LEU A 431 -25.38 7.99 15.73
C LEU A 431 -26.08 8.64 16.94
N ASP A 432 -26.82 9.74 16.75
CA ASP A 432 -27.63 10.33 17.83
C ASP A 432 -28.87 9.50 18.20
N ILE A 433 -29.39 8.62 17.32
CA ILE A 433 -30.42 7.63 17.66
C ILE A 433 -29.80 6.46 18.45
N GLU A 434 -28.67 5.92 18.01
CA GLU A 434 -27.95 4.81 18.66
C GLU A 434 -27.46 5.22 20.05
N LYS A 435 -26.91 6.42 20.17
CA LYS A 435 -26.55 7.05 21.45
C LYS A 435 -27.75 7.27 22.34
N ARG A 436 -28.91 7.69 21.79
CA ARG A 436 -30.16 7.77 22.56
C ARG A 436 -30.69 6.39 22.97
N ASN A 437 -30.58 5.36 22.13
CA ASN A 437 -30.92 3.98 22.47
C ASN A 437 -30.02 3.47 23.62
N SER A 438 -28.72 3.79 23.62
CA SER A 438 -27.81 3.51 24.74
C SER A 438 -28.16 4.27 26.04
N SER A 439 -29.03 5.28 25.96
CA SER A 439 -29.56 6.03 27.11
C SER A 439 -31.01 5.68 27.47
N LEU A 440 -31.69 4.81 26.69
CA LEU A 440 -32.95 4.22 27.11
C LEU A 440 -32.67 3.21 28.24
N PRO A 441 -33.61 2.96 29.16
CA PRO A 441 -33.47 1.86 30.10
C PRO A 441 -33.47 0.55 29.30
N ASP A 442 -32.35 -0.18 29.39
CA ASP A 442 -32.20 -1.53 28.85
C ASP A 442 -33.43 -2.41 29.15
N ASP A 443 -33.82 -3.30 28.23
CA ASP A 443 -34.99 -4.18 28.38
C ASP A 443 -34.90 -5.01 29.66
N THR A 444 -33.69 -5.38 30.10
CA THR A 444 -33.43 -6.02 31.39
C THR A 444 -33.91 -5.18 32.58
N ASN A 445 -33.77 -3.85 32.53
CA ASN A 445 -34.27 -2.94 33.57
C ASN A 445 -35.80 -2.77 33.50
N VAL A 446 -36.39 -2.74 32.30
CA VAL A 446 -37.86 -2.70 32.14
C VAL A 446 -38.48 -3.99 32.69
N ALA A 447 -37.91 -5.14 32.34
CA ALA A 447 -38.29 -6.45 32.87
C ALA A 447 -38.14 -6.52 34.40
N ARG A 448 -37.00 -6.05 34.95
CA ARG A 448 -36.78 -6.02 36.40
C ARG A 448 -37.80 -5.11 37.11
N LEU A 449 -38.13 -3.95 36.55
CA LEU A 449 -39.18 -3.07 37.10
C LEU A 449 -40.58 -3.72 37.01
N GLN A 450 -40.85 -4.52 35.96
CA GLN A 450 -42.08 -5.31 35.84
C GLN A 450 -42.16 -6.39 36.93
N GLU A 451 -41.05 -7.07 37.21
CA GLU A 451 -40.92 -8.12 38.22
C GLU A 451 -40.97 -7.54 39.66
N GLU A 452 -40.28 -6.42 39.90
CA GLU A 452 -40.38 -5.64 41.14
C GLU A 452 -41.83 -5.22 41.39
N LEU A 453 -42.54 -4.66 40.39
CA LEU A 453 -43.95 -4.27 40.48
C LEU A 453 -44.87 -5.47 40.77
N ASN A 454 -44.63 -6.63 40.14
CA ASN A 454 -45.35 -7.87 40.42
C ASN A 454 -45.09 -8.35 41.87
N SER A 455 -43.86 -8.24 42.37
CA SER A 455 -43.52 -8.58 43.77
C SER A 455 -44.20 -7.67 44.80
N VAL A 456 -44.43 -6.40 44.45
CA VAL A 456 -45.16 -5.43 45.30
C VAL A 456 -46.66 -5.72 45.25
N LYS A 457 -47.21 -6.06 44.08
CA LYS A 457 -48.62 -6.47 43.91
C LYS A 457 -48.96 -7.75 44.68
N LEU A 458 -48.06 -8.73 44.70
CA LEU A 458 -48.23 -9.94 45.52
C LEU A 458 -48.23 -9.60 47.02
N ARG A 459 -47.25 -8.84 47.50
CA ARG A 459 -47.16 -8.42 48.90
C ARG A 459 -48.34 -7.56 49.36
N GLU A 460 -48.93 -6.73 48.49
CA GLU A 460 -50.16 -6.01 48.81
C GLU A 460 -51.34 -6.97 49.03
N ALA A 461 -51.48 -8.01 48.20
CA ALA A 461 -52.54 -9.00 48.32
C ALA A 461 -52.39 -9.87 49.59
N GLU A 462 -51.16 -10.20 49.98
CA GLU A 462 -50.82 -10.87 51.23
C GLU A 462 -51.15 -9.99 52.45
N ALA A 463 -50.68 -8.74 52.47
CA ALA A 463 -50.97 -7.78 53.54
C ALA A 463 -52.48 -7.46 53.66
N LEU A 464 -53.20 -7.36 52.54
CA LEU A 464 -54.66 -7.24 52.51
C LEU A 464 -55.39 -8.44 53.13
N SER A 465 -54.78 -9.62 53.08
CA SER A 465 -55.37 -10.86 53.62
C SER A 465 -55.10 -10.95 55.12
N GLY A 466 -53.86 -10.72 55.57
CA GLY A 466 -53.53 -10.59 57.00
C GLY A 466 -54.32 -9.47 57.71
N LEU A 467 -54.59 -8.35 57.03
CA LEU A 467 -55.43 -7.27 57.57
C LEU A 467 -56.91 -7.70 57.73
N LYS A 468 -57.43 -8.60 56.89
CA LYS A 468 -58.79 -9.16 57.07
C LYS A 468 -58.84 -10.12 58.25
N GLU A 469 -57.79 -10.90 58.45
CA GLU A 469 -57.66 -11.85 59.56
C GLU A 469 -57.52 -11.12 60.90
N LEU A 470 -56.63 -10.12 61.01
CA LEU A 470 -56.55 -9.23 62.18
C LEU A 470 -57.89 -8.58 62.49
N ARG A 471 -58.62 -8.10 61.48
CA ARG A 471 -59.97 -7.54 61.64
C ARG A 471 -61.00 -8.55 62.12
N GLN A 472 -60.87 -9.83 61.79
CA GLN A 472 -61.73 -10.88 62.33
C GLN A 472 -61.36 -11.14 63.79
N GLN A 473 -60.07 -11.27 64.11
CA GLN A 473 -59.59 -11.42 65.49
C GLN A 473 -60.04 -10.26 66.40
N VAL A 474 -60.02 -9.01 65.92
CA VAL A 474 -60.59 -7.85 66.64
C VAL A 474 -62.08 -8.03 66.90
N ARG A 475 -62.88 -8.45 65.90
CA ARG A 475 -64.32 -8.73 66.08
C ARG A 475 -64.57 -9.88 67.07
N ASP A 476 -63.83 -10.98 66.95
CA ASP A 476 -64.00 -12.16 67.80
C ASP A 476 -63.64 -11.84 69.26
N LEU A 477 -62.57 -11.08 69.48
CA LEU A 477 -62.19 -10.57 70.80
C LEU A 477 -63.20 -9.54 71.34
N GLU A 478 -63.76 -8.67 70.50
CA GLU A 478 -64.82 -7.74 70.88
C GLU A 478 -66.14 -8.45 71.24
N GLU A 479 -66.51 -9.52 70.53
CA GLU A 479 -67.67 -10.35 70.85
C GLU A 479 -67.45 -11.18 72.12
N HIS A 480 -66.27 -11.79 72.27
CA HIS A 480 -65.88 -12.47 73.52
C HIS A 480 -65.86 -11.51 74.72
N TRP A 481 -65.35 -10.29 74.54
CA TRP A 481 -65.37 -9.22 75.54
C TRP A 481 -66.79 -8.85 75.94
N GLN A 482 -67.66 -8.57 74.97
CA GLN A 482 -69.06 -8.23 75.21
C GLN A 482 -69.82 -9.39 75.87
N CYS A 483 -69.59 -10.63 75.44
CA CYS A 483 -70.15 -11.83 76.06
C CYS A 483 -69.66 -12.02 77.51
N HIS A 484 -68.38 -11.78 77.78
CA HIS A 484 -67.83 -11.84 79.14
C HIS A 484 -68.45 -10.76 80.04
N LEU A 485 -68.54 -9.53 79.54
CA LEU A 485 -69.13 -8.39 80.24
C LEU A 485 -70.62 -8.64 80.55
N ALA A 486 -71.40 -9.14 79.58
CA ALA A 486 -72.80 -9.52 79.77
C ALA A 486 -72.96 -10.64 80.81
N ARG A 487 -72.11 -11.69 80.76
CA ARG A 487 -72.11 -12.82 81.71
C ARG A 487 -71.66 -12.43 83.13
N THR A 488 -70.92 -11.33 83.30
CA THR A 488 -70.37 -10.87 84.60
C THR A 488 -71.16 -9.73 85.24
N SER A 489 -72.18 -9.18 84.56
CA SER A 489 -72.99 -8.01 84.95
C SER A 489 -73.92 -8.21 86.16
N GLY A 490 -73.43 -8.83 87.25
CA GLY A 490 -74.22 -9.13 88.44
C GLY A 490 -73.48 -9.41 89.76
N ARG A 491 -72.20 -9.85 89.74
CA ARG A 491 -71.41 -10.07 90.99
C ARG A 491 -69.91 -9.84 90.82
N TRP A 492 -69.47 -8.62 91.11
CA TRP A 492 -68.06 -8.24 91.20
C TRP A 492 -67.51 -8.56 92.60
N LYS A 493 -66.95 -9.75 92.82
CA LYS A 493 -66.28 -10.08 94.10
C LYS A 493 -65.06 -11.03 94.04
N ASP A 494 -64.72 -11.58 92.88
CA ASP A 494 -63.55 -12.47 92.73
C ASP A 494 -62.41 -11.74 92.01
N SER A 495 -61.22 -11.65 92.62
CA SER A 495 -60.07 -10.95 92.01
C SER A 495 -59.64 -11.56 90.67
N SER A 496 -59.69 -12.89 90.55
CA SER A 496 -59.32 -13.60 89.31
C SER A 496 -60.12 -13.13 88.08
N LYS A 497 -61.41 -12.82 88.25
CA LYS A 497 -62.28 -12.35 87.15
C LYS A 497 -61.95 -10.93 86.68
N LYS A 498 -61.28 -10.13 87.54
CA LYS A 498 -60.77 -8.81 87.15
C LYS A 498 -59.46 -8.92 86.37
N ASN A 499 -58.62 -9.90 86.68
CA ASN A 499 -57.36 -10.13 85.95
C ASN A 499 -57.63 -10.59 84.52
N THR A 500 -58.54 -11.56 84.32
CA THR A 500 -58.95 -12.00 82.97
C THR A 500 -59.60 -10.90 82.14
N LEU A 501 -60.20 -9.89 82.80
CA LEU A 501 -60.74 -8.70 82.16
C LEU A 501 -59.65 -7.65 81.84
N GLY A 502 -58.51 -7.67 82.52
CA GLY A 502 -57.32 -6.91 82.09
C GLY A 502 -56.64 -7.59 80.90
N GLU A 503 -56.38 -8.89 81.02
CA GLU A 503 -55.72 -9.71 80.00
C GLU A 503 -56.41 -9.62 78.63
N LEU A 504 -57.74 -9.78 78.57
CA LEU A 504 -58.52 -9.63 77.32
C LEU A 504 -58.54 -8.19 76.78
N GLN A 505 -58.41 -7.17 77.65
CA GLN A 505 -58.37 -5.77 77.22
C GLN A 505 -57.00 -5.44 76.59
N ASP A 506 -55.92 -5.87 77.23
CA ASP A 506 -54.55 -5.67 76.76
C ASP A 506 -54.30 -6.48 75.47
N GLU A 507 -54.82 -7.70 75.37
CA GLU A 507 -54.78 -8.50 74.14
C GLU A 507 -55.52 -7.80 72.99
N LEU A 508 -56.77 -7.37 73.19
CA LEU A 508 -57.55 -6.63 72.19
C LEU A 508 -56.84 -5.33 71.75
N MET A 509 -56.25 -4.59 72.68
CA MET A 509 -55.47 -3.38 72.35
C MET A 509 -54.19 -3.73 71.57
N SER A 510 -53.53 -4.86 71.86
CA SER A 510 -52.36 -5.32 71.10
C SER A 510 -52.70 -5.75 69.66
N VAL A 511 -53.89 -6.33 69.44
CA VAL A 511 -54.35 -6.72 68.09
C VAL A 511 -54.77 -5.47 67.32
N ARG A 512 -55.49 -4.53 67.95
CA ARG A 512 -55.87 -3.24 67.34
C ARG A 512 -54.66 -2.38 66.94
N LEU A 513 -53.59 -2.38 67.75
CA LEU A 513 -52.34 -1.69 67.39
C LEU A 513 -51.72 -2.31 66.13
N ARG A 514 -51.58 -3.64 66.10
CA ARG A 514 -51.09 -4.37 64.91
C ARG A 514 -51.97 -4.21 63.68
N GLU A 515 -53.29 -4.09 63.84
CA GLU A 515 -54.20 -3.76 62.73
C GLU A 515 -53.90 -2.36 62.18
N ALA A 516 -53.71 -1.36 63.05
CA ALA A 516 -53.40 0.01 62.65
C ALA A 516 -52.04 0.13 61.96
N GLU A 517 -51.03 -0.58 62.46
CA GLU A 517 -49.68 -0.69 61.89
C GLU A 517 -49.72 -1.34 60.50
N ALA A 518 -50.31 -2.53 60.37
CA ALA A 518 -50.48 -3.22 59.08
C ALA A 518 -51.31 -2.38 58.09
N GLN A 519 -52.31 -1.63 58.56
CA GLN A 519 -53.05 -0.70 57.71
C GLN A 519 -52.21 0.52 57.29
N ALA A 520 -51.21 0.94 58.05
CA ALA A 520 -50.29 2.01 57.66
C ALA A 520 -49.33 1.53 56.56
N GLU A 521 -48.66 0.38 56.77
CA GLU A 521 -47.78 -0.25 55.77
C GLU A 521 -48.51 -0.54 54.45
N LEU A 522 -49.77 -0.97 54.53
CA LEU A 522 -50.62 -1.17 53.35
C LEU A 522 -50.89 0.13 52.57
N ARG A 523 -50.95 1.30 53.22
CA ARG A 523 -51.11 2.60 52.52
C ARG A 523 -49.82 2.99 51.81
N GLU A 524 -48.67 2.81 52.46
CA GLU A 524 -47.35 3.15 51.89
C GLU A 524 -47.00 2.28 50.68
N THR A 525 -47.18 0.96 50.81
CA THR A 525 -46.95 0.01 49.70
C THR A 525 -47.85 0.29 48.48
N ARG A 526 -49.10 0.70 48.71
CA ARG A 526 -50.02 1.15 47.65
C ARG A 526 -49.57 2.43 46.95
N GLN A 527 -49.11 3.43 47.70
CA GLN A 527 -48.57 4.65 47.11
C GLN A 527 -47.37 4.33 46.21
N ARG A 528 -46.42 3.53 46.73
CA ARG A 528 -45.22 3.11 45.99
C ARG A 528 -45.56 2.28 44.74
N MET A 529 -46.62 1.48 44.78
CA MET A 529 -47.12 0.76 43.61
C MET A 529 -47.64 1.72 42.53
N LEU A 530 -48.41 2.75 42.91
CA LEU A 530 -48.92 3.76 41.98
C LEU A 530 -47.79 4.57 41.32
N GLU A 531 -46.76 4.92 42.10
CA GLU A 531 -45.54 5.58 41.62
C GLU A 531 -44.81 4.70 40.59
N LEU A 532 -44.60 3.41 40.88
CA LEU A 532 -43.96 2.47 39.95
C LEU A 532 -44.82 2.21 38.70
N GLU A 533 -46.15 2.13 38.82
CA GLU A 533 -47.05 1.86 37.70
C GLU A 533 -47.16 3.07 36.75
N THR A 534 -47.21 4.29 37.29
CA THR A 534 -47.14 5.52 36.48
C THR A 534 -45.77 5.69 35.84
N GLN A 535 -44.68 5.38 36.55
CA GLN A 535 -43.32 5.35 35.98
C GLN A 535 -43.22 4.32 34.83
N ASN A 536 -43.76 3.12 34.99
CA ASN A 536 -43.77 2.07 33.96
C ASN A 536 -44.53 2.52 32.69
N GLN A 537 -45.70 3.14 32.87
CA GLN A 537 -46.48 3.71 31.76
C GLN A 537 -45.71 4.81 31.01
N ILE A 538 -44.97 5.68 31.70
CA ILE A 538 -44.16 6.73 31.06
C ILE A 538 -43.07 6.09 30.18
N HIS A 539 -42.31 5.13 30.70
CA HIS A 539 -41.24 4.47 29.94
C HIS A 539 -41.78 3.66 28.75
N ASN A 540 -42.89 2.93 28.91
CA ASN A 540 -43.51 2.19 27.81
C ASN A 540 -44.00 3.14 26.68
N ASN A 541 -44.50 4.33 27.03
CA ASN A 541 -44.88 5.35 26.05
C ASN A 541 -43.67 6.08 25.44
N GLN A 542 -42.50 6.10 26.09
CA GLN A 542 -41.26 6.60 25.49
C GLN A 542 -40.70 5.59 24.48
N LEU A 543 -40.64 4.31 24.87
CA LEU A 543 -40.17 3.21 24.02
C LEU A 543 -40.95 3.14 22.69
N ARG A 544 -42.29 3.13 22.74
CA ARG A 544 -43.13 3.10 21.52
C ARG A 544 -42.87 4.27 20.56
N ARG A 545 -42.51 5.46 21.07
CA ARG A 545 -42.15 6.60 20.21
C ARG A 545 -40.78 6.37 19.56
N ALA A 546 -39.79 5.92 20.32
CA ALA A 546 -38.47 5.57 19.78
C ALA A 546 -38.55 4.45 18.73
N GLU A 547 -39.36 3.42 18.94
CA GLU A 547 -39.62 2.38 17.93
C GLU A 547 -40.31 2.92 16.66
N GLN A 548 -41.15 3.95 16.77
CA GLN A 548 -41.87 4.54 15.63
C GLN A 548 -40.97 5.49 14.83
N ASP A 549 -40.15 6.30 15.51
CA ASP A 549 -39.10 7.11 14.91
C ASP A 549 -38.06 6.22 14.20
N SER A 550 -37.65 5.13 14.83
CA SER A 550 -36.71 4.14 14.26
C SER A 550 -37.27 3.51 12.98
N ARG A 551 -38.54 3.09 12.96
CA ARG A 551 -39.21 2.56 11.75
C ARG A 551 -39.26 3.61 10.61
N CYS A 552 -39.64 4.85 10.92
CA CYS A 552 -39.67 5.95 9.96
C CYS A 552 -38.29 6.22 9.32
N VAL A 553 -37.21 6.21 10.13
CA VAL A 553 -35.84 6.33 9.62
C VAL A 553 -35.44 5.11 8.78
N GLN A 554 -35.82 3.90 9.20
CA GLN A 554 -35.50 2.66 8.48
C GLN A 554 -36.15 2.60 7.08
N GLU A 555 -37.42 2.99 6.95
CA GLU A 555 -38.13 3.11 5.66
C GLU A 555 -37.46 4.13 4.74
N ARG A 556 -37.03 5.27 5.29
CA ARG A 556 -36.31 6.32 4.56
C ARG A 556 -34.92 5.87 4.10
N VAL A 557 -34.19 5.12 4.93
CA VAL A 557 -32.91 4.48 4.57
C VAL A 557 -33.10 3.44 3.48
N GLN A 558 -34.14 2.59 3.55
CA GLN A 558 -34.45 1.63 2.48
C GLN A 558 -34.77 2.34 1.15
N THR A 559 -35.55 3.42 1.19
CA THR A 559 -35.88 4.23 0.00
C THR A 559 -34.63 4.83 -0.66
N LEU A 560 -33.76 5.47 0.14
CA LEU A 560 -32.50 6.04 -0.35
C LEU A 560 -31.52 4.95 -0.83
N THR A 561 -31.55 3.76 -0.23
CA THR A 561 -30.76 2.60 -0.67
C THR A 561 -31.24 2.10 -2.04
N MET A 562 -32.55 2.10 -2.30
CA MET A 562 -33.12 1.75 -3.60
C MET A 562 -32.67 2.75 -4.69
N GLN A 563 -32.75 4.05 -4.40
CA GLN A 563 -32.32 5.11 -5.31
C GLN A 563 -30.81 5.06 -5.62
N ASN A 564 -29.97 4.76 -4.62
CA ASN A 564 -28.54 4.57 -4.86
C ASN A 564 -28.23 3.36 -5.76
N LYS A 565 -28.98 2.25 -5.63
CA LYS A 565 -28.84 1.10 -6.53
C LYS A 565 -29.21 1.44 -7.96
N ASP A 566 -30.30 2.18 -8.17
CA ASP A 566 -30.71 2.61 -9.52
C ASP A 566 -29.65 3.54 -10.16
N LEU A 567 -29.17 4.54 -9.41
CA LEU A 567 -28.08 5.42 -9.87
C LEU A 567 -26.78 4.65 -10.17
N GLN A 568 -26.45 3.61 -9.41
CA GLN A 568 -25.31 2.73 -9.71
C GLN A 568 -25.50 1.95 -11.02
N VAL A 569 -26.72 1.46 -11.31
CA VAL A 569 -27.04 0.78 -12.57
C VAL A 569 -26.96 1.75 -13.75
N GLN A 570 -27.51 2.96 -13.62
CA GLN A 570 -27.39 4.03 -14.63
C GLN A 570 -25.92 4.37 -14.91
N LEU A 571 -25.09 4.50 -13.86
CA LEU A 571 -23.67 4.79 -13.98
C LEU A 571 -22.87 3.64 -14.63
N GLN A 572 -23.25 2.38 -14.39
CA GLN A 572 -22.68 1.21 -15.08
C GLN A 572 -23.06 1.20 -16.57
N GLU A 573 -24.31 1.50 -16.92
CA GLU A 573 -24.76 1.57 -18.32
C GLU A 573 -24.07 2.71 -19.09
N ILE A 574 -23.86 3.88 -18.46
CA ILE A 574 -23.09 4.99 -19.04
C ILE A 574 -21.64 4.56 -19.30
N LYS A 575 -20.98 3.89 -18.34
CA LYS A 575 -19.62 3.35 -18.52
C LYS A 575 -19.55 2.30 -19.63
N ARG A 576 -20.57 1.45 -19.76
CA ARG A 576 -20.69 0.44 -20.83
C ARG A 576 -20.74 1.12 -22.21
N ARG A 577 -21.59 2.13 -22.38
CA ARG A 577 -21.70 2.93 -23.62
C ARG A 577 -20.42 3.70 -23.94
N GLN A 578 -19.74 4.24 -22.92
CA GLN A 578 -18.45 4.91 -23.11
C GLN A 578 -17.40 3.95 -23.69
N ALA A 579 -17.29 2.74 -23.16
CA ALA A 579 -16.38 1.72 -23.68
C ALA A 579 -16.75 1.25 -25.11
N GLU A 580 -18.05 1.17 -25.46
CA GLU A 580 -18.49 0.86 -26.83
C GLU A 580 -18.08 1.96 -27.83
N ILE A 581 -18.20 3.24 -27.45
CA ILE A 581 -17.79 4.39 -28.27
C ILE A 581 -16.26 4.42 -28.41
N GLU A 582 -15.53 4.22 -27.32
CA GLU A 582 -14.07 4.17 -27.31
C GLU A 582 -13.53 3.03 -28.19
N CYS A 583 -14.19 1.87 -28.18
CA CYS A 583 -13.82 0.74 -29.03
C CYS A 583 -14.02 1.07 -30.53
N LYS A 584 -15.18 1.65 -30.91
CA LYS A 584 -15.44 2.10 -32.29
C LYS A 584 -14.43 3.15 -32.77
N ASN A 585 -14.10 4.13 -31.92
CA ASN A 585 -13.08 5.13 -32.24
C ASN A 585 -11.71 4.50 -32.52
N LYS A 586 -11.35 3.44 -31.78
CA LYS A 586 -10.10 2.68 -32.00
C LYS A 586 -10.14 1.85 -33.30
N GLU A 587 -11.28 1.28 -33.65
CA GLU A 587 -11.49 0.61 -34.95
C GLU A 587 -11.38 1.59 -36.13
N GLU A 588 -11.99 2.77 -36.03
CA GLU A 588 -11.90 3.82 -37.07
C GLU A 588 -10.45 4.32 -37.26
N VAL A 589 -9.73 4.58 -36.16
CA VAL A 589 -8.30 4.96 -36.21
C VAL A 589 -7.44 3.85 -36.81
N MET A 590 -7.71 2.58 -36.50
CA MET A 590 -7.02 1.45 -37.11
C MET A 590 -7.31 1.36 -38.62
N ALA A 591 -8.56 1.56 -39.03
CA ALA A 591 -8.96 1.59 -40.43
C ALA A 591 -8.36 2.78 -41.22
N VAL A 592 -8.05 3.91 -40.58
CA VAL A 592 -7.24 4.98 -41.19
C VAL A 592 -5.80 4.51 -41.37
N ARG A 593 -5.14 4.02 -40.32
CA ARG A 593 -3.73 3.58 -40.37
C ARG A 593 -3.46 2.46 -41.38
N LEU A 594 -4.40 1.52 -41.56
CA LEU A 594 -4.29 0.49 -42.59
C LEU A 594 -4.28 1.10 -43.99
N ARG A 595 -5.20 2.02 -44.29
CA ARG A 595 -5.21 2.74 -45.59
C ARG A 595 -3.97 3.59 -45.81
N GLU A 596 -3.39 4.17 -44.75
CA GLU A 596 -2.10 4.87 -44.84
C GLU A 596 -0.94 3.91 -45.16
N ALA A 597 -0.91 2.73 -44.53
CA ALA A 597 0.09 1.69 -44.82
C ALA A 597 -0.04 1.14 -46.25
N ASP A 598 -1.26 0.87 -46.72
CA ASP A 598 -1.54 0.45 -48.10
C ASP A 598 -1.04 1.49 -49.13
N ASN A 599 -1.30 2.78 -48.87
CA ASN A 599 -0.81 3.88 -49.70
C ASN A 599 0.73 3.97 -49.70
N ILE A 600 1.38 3.77 -48.54
CA ILE A 600 2.85 3.77 -48.43
C ILE A 600 3.46 2.59 -49.19
N ALA A 601 2.85 1.41 -49.11
CA ALA A 601 3.27 0.23 -49.87
C ALA A 601 3.16 0.48 -51.40
N ALA A 602 2.04 1.03 -51.86
CA ALA A 602 1.86 1.40 -53.27
C ALA A 602 2.85 2.47 -53.75
N MET A 603 3.20 3.45 -52.91
CA MET A 603 4.26 4.41 -53.23
C MET A 603 5.64 3.74 -53.34
N ALA A 604 5.96 2.79 -52.47
CA ALA A 604 7.23 2.06 -52.51
C ALA A 604 7.35 1.19 -53.77
N GLU A 605 6.28 0.50 -54.16
CA GLU A 605 6.21 -0.30 -55.39
C GLU A 605 6.40 0.58 -56.64
N LEU A 606 5.75 1.76 -56.68
CA LEU A 606 5.96 2.74 -57.75
C LEU A 606 7.39 3.31 -57.77
N GLN A 607 8.01 3.54 -56.61
CA GLN A 607 9.42 3.97 -56.53
C GLN A 607 10.37 2.90 -57.07
N GLN A 608 10.14 1.62 -56.74
CA GLN A 608 10.92 0.52 -57.29
C GLN A 608 10.80 0.45 -58.82
N GLN A 609 9.58 0.53 -59.37
CA GLN A 609 9.36 0.55 -60.82
C GLN A 609 10.05 1.73 -61.51
N ILE A 610 10.09 2.91 -60.88
CA ILE A 610 10.83 4.07 -61.39
C ILE A 610 12.34 3.76 -61.42
N SER A 611 12.92 3.22 -60.34
CA SER A 611 14.34 2.87 -60.31
C SER A 611 14.73 1.77 -61.30
N GLU A 612 13.89 0.75 -61.51
CA GLU A 612 14.09 -0.28 -62.53
C GLU A 612 14.09 0.32 -63.95
N LEU A 613 13.17 1.24 -64.24
CA LEU A 613 13.13 1.96 -65.53
C LEU A 613 14.32 2.92 -65.71
N GLU A 614 14.82 3.53 -64.64
CA GLU A 614 16.03 4.37 -64.68
C GLU A 614 17.29 3.55 -64.93
N ILE A 615 17.40 2.34 -64.37
CA ILE A 615 18.47 1.38 -64.66
C ILE A 615 18.41 0.96 -66.14
N GLN A 616 17.29 0.44 -66.62
CA GLN A 616 17.12 -0.01 -68.01
C GLN A 616 17.43 1.10 -69.04
N LYS A 617 17.03 2.35 -68.73
CA LYS A 617 17.32 3.53 -69.53
C LYS A 617 18.82 3.80 -69.64
N GLU A 618 19.57 3.68 -68.55
CA GLU A 618 21.01 3.96 -68.55
C GLU A 618 21.81 2.75 -69.10
N GLU A 619 21.35 1.51 -68.88
CA GLU A 619 21.86 0.30 -69.56
C GLU A 619 21.73 0.41 -71.09
N GLY A 620 20.54 0.74 -71.60
CA GLY A 620 20.30 0.91 -73.04
C GLY A 620 21.14 2.04 -73.66
N LYS A 621 21.48 3.05 -72.86
CA LYS A 621 22.36 4.16 -73.24
C LYS A 621 23.84 3.74 -73.29
N VAL A 622 24.29 2.90 -72.35
CA VAL A 622 25.62 2.24 -72.39
C VAL A 622 25.71 1.29 -73.59
N GLN A 623 24.69 0.47 -73.84
CA GLN A 623 24.64 -0.40 -75.02
C GLN A 623 24.66 0.40 -76.33
N GLY A 624 23.99 1.56 -76.37
CA GLY A 624 24.07 2.50 -77.49
C GLY A 624 25.49 3.02 -77.73
N GLN A 625 26.24 3.32 -76.66
CA GLN A 625 27.66 3.72 -76.76
C GLN A 625 28.55 2.55 -77.23
N LEU A 626 28.33 1.34 -76.74
CA LEU A 626 29.04 0.13 -77.21
C LEU A 626 28.82 -0.09 -78.71
N ASN A 627 27.57 -0.16 -79.14
CA ASN A 627 27.20 -0.39 -80.55
C ASN A 627 27.78 0.68 -81.47
N HIS A 628 27.87 1.93 -81.03
CA HIS A 628 28.48 3.03 -81.78
C HIS A 628 30.01 2.94 -81.82
N THR A 629 30.63 2.38 -80.78
CA THR A 629 32.07 2.10 -80.72
C THR A 629 32.45 0.94 -81.65
N ASP A 630 31.69 -0.14 -81.63
CA ASP A 630 31.87 -1.29 -82.54
C ASP A 630 31.63 -0.89 -84.00
N SER A 631 30.58 -0.10 -84.27
CA SER A 631 30.35 0.47 -85.60
C SER A 631 31.52 1.36 -86.05
N SER A 632 32.11 2.13 -85.13
CA SER A 632 33.28 2.97 -85.41
C SER A 632 34.56 2.14 -85.62
N GLN A 633 34.67 0.98 -84.99
CA GLN A 633 35.77 0.03 -85.22
C GLN A 633 35.62 -0.64 -86.60
N TYR A 634 34.44 -1.17 -86.93
CA TYR A 634 34.16 -1.77 -88.24
C TYR A 634 34.36 -0.75 -89.38
N ILE A 635 34.06 0.53 -89.15
CA ILE A 635 34.34 1.64 -90.10
C ILE A 635 35.85 1.97 -90.20
N ARG A 636 36.67 1.69 -89.18
CA ARG A 636 38.15 1.71 -89.32
C ARG A 636 38.62 0.52 -90.14
N ASP A 637 38.23 -0.69 -89.76
CA ASP A 637 38.65 -1.93 -90.41
C ASP A 637 38.32 -1.92 -91.93
N LEU A 638 37.13 -1.44 -92.30
CA LEU A 638 36.75 -1.21 -93.70
C LEU A 638 37.55 -0.10 -94.40
N LYS A 639 37.95 0.97 -93.70
CA LYS A 639 38.82 2.01 -94.28
C LYS A 639 40.22 1.49 -94.54
N ASP A 640 40.73 0.64 -93.65
CA ASP A 640 42.05 0.06 -93.75
C ASP A 640 42.08 -1.01 -94.87
N GLN A 641 41.05 -1.85 -94.98
CA GLN A 641 40.84 -2.70 -96.17
C GLN A 641 40.69 -1.90 -97.47
N ILE A 642 40.01 -0.74 -97.44
CA ILE A 642 39.94 0.17 -98.60
C ILE A 642 41.30 0.81 -98.90
N ALA A 643 42.18 0.99 -97.91
CA ALA A 643 43.54 1.48 -98.09
C ALA A 643 44.44 0.38 -98.70
N GLU A 644 44.36 -0.85 -98.20
CA GLU A 644 45.02 -2.03 -98.79
C GLU A 644 44.57 -2.27 -100.23
N LEU A 645 43.25 -2.33 -100.50
CA LEU A 645 42.71 -2.48 -101.86
C LEU A 645 43.09 -1.30 -102.78
N LYS A 646 43.25 -0.08 -102.25
CA LYS A 646 43.82 1.05 -103.03
C LYS A 646 45.32 0.86 -103.29
N HIS A 647 46.08 0.30 -102.36
CA HIS A 647 47.48 -0.04 -102.55
C HIS A 647 47.65 -1.17 -103.58
N GLU A 648 46.81 -2.22 -103.52
CA GLU A 648 46.74 -3.26 -104.55
C GLU A 648 46.35 -2.68 -105.91
N ILE A 649 45.31 -1.82 -105.99
CA ILE A 649 44.91 -1.16 -107.25
C ILE A 649 46.03 -0.25 -107.77
N PHE A 650 46.83 0.37 -106.90
CA PHE A 650 48.01 1.15 -107.30
C PHE A 650 49.11 0.26 -107.88
N CYS A 651 49.42 -0.88 -107.23
CA CYS A 651 50.36 -1.87 -107.75
C CYS A 651 49.87 -2.54 -109.05
N LEU A 652 48.59 -2.90 -109.14
CA LEU A 652 47.97 -3.52 -110.32
C LEU A 652 47.86 -2.56 -111.51
N LYS A 653 47.63 -1.26 -111.27
CA LYS A 653 47.79 -0.21 -112.29
C LYS A 653 49.24 -0.05 -112.77
N GLY A 654 50.22 -0.52 -112.00
CA GLY A 654 51.61 -0.62 -112.42
C GLY A 654 51.92 -1.86 -113.27
N GLN A 655 51.12 -2.93 -113.24
CA GLN A 655 51.59 -4.24 -113.73
C GLN A 655 50.55 -5.25 -114.29
N ARG A 656 49.65 -4.79 -115.17
CA ARG A 656 49.15 -5.54 -116.35
C ARG A 656 48.93 -4.54 -117.49
N VAL A 657 48.97 -4.85 -118.79
CA VAL A 657 49.19 -6.07 -119.61
C VAL A 657 50.36 -6.95 -119.13
N LEU A 658 50.28 -8.28 -118.99
CA LEU A 658 49.14 -9.23 -119.10
C LEU A 658 49.34 -10.43 -118.14
N THR A 659 48.28 -11.24 -117.98
CA THR A 659 48.18 -12.61 -117.38
C THR A 659 49.45 -13.45 -117.14
N SER A 660 49.55 -14.33 -116.14
CA SER A 660 48.89 -14.55 -114.83
C SER A 660 49.49 -15.84 -114.22
N GLN A 661 49.74 -15.89 -112.90
CA GLN A 661 50.71 -16.78 -112.25
C GLN A 661 50.06 -17.89 -111.39
N SER A 662 50.78 -18.99 -111.12
CA SER A 662 50.54 -19.89 -109.96
C SER A 662 51.79 -20.75 -109.62
N THR A 663 51.76 -21.48 -108.49
CA THR A 663 52.87 -22.17 -107.76
C THR A 663 53.83 -21.19 -107.04
N PHE A 664 53.87 -21.04 -105.70
CA PHE A 664 53.90 -21.99 -104.54
C PHE A 664 55.29 -22.67 -104.40
N ASP A 665 55.94 -22.84 -103.23
CA ASP A 665 55.49 -22.92 -101.82
C ASP A 665 56.61 -22.40 -100.84
N GLY A 666 56.39 -22.35 -99.51
CA GLY A 666 57.45 -22.16 -98.51
C GLY A 666 57.02 -21.74 -97.08
N ILE A 667 56.56 -22.69 -96.25
CA ILE A 667 56.13 -22.47 -94.84
C ILE A 667 57.32 -22.49 -93.86
N HIS A 668 57.33 -21.61 -92.83
CA HIS A 668 58.06 -21.86 -91.57
C HIS A 668 57.61 -21.00 -90.37
N ILE A 669 58.01 -21.48 -89.16
CA ILE A 669 57.88 -20.94 -87.77
C ILE A 669 56.73 -21.60 -87.00
N VAL A 670 56.94 -22.58 -86.10
CA VAL A 670 57.84 -22.75 -84.93
C VAL A 670 57.35 -22.00 -83.68
N ASN A 671 57.31 -22.70 -82.54
CA ASN A 671 56.58 -22.33 -81.32
C ASN A 671 57.48 -22.48 -80.08
N HIS A 672 57.55 -21.46 -79.22
CA HIS A 672 58.00 -21.55 -77.82
C HIS A 672 57.24 -20.51 -76.99
N TYR A 673 56.64 -20.75 -75.80
CA TYR A 673 56.90 -21.58 -74.61
C TYR A 673 57.37 -20.75 -73.39
N MET A 674 56.82 -21.11 -72.21
CA MET A 674 56.99 -20.59 -70.82
C MET A 674 55.67 -19.96 -70.32
N GLY A 675 55.00 -20.41 -69.26
CA GLY A 675 55.33 -21.48 -68.28
C GLY A 675 56.30 -20.98 -67.19
N GLY A 676 55.96 -20.98 -65.91
CA GLY A 676 54.68 -21.29 -65.24
C GLY A 676 54.83 -21.23 -63.71
N ASN A 677 53.81 -21.68 -62.97
CA ASN A 677 53.89 -22.39 -61.66
C ASN A 677 54.57 -21.68 -60.44
N GLU A 678 54.29 -22.01 -59.16
CA GLU A 678 53.50 -23.13 -58.60
C GLU A 678 52.97 -22.88 -57.16
N SER A 679 51.82 -23.48 -56.83
CA SER A 679 51.54 -24.20 -55.55
C SER A 679 51.18 -23.43 -54.25
N TYR A 680 50.56 -24.00 -53.20
CA TYR A 680 50.02 -25.37 -52.89
C TYR A 680 48.80 -25.32 -51.92
N GLN A 681 47.83 -26.24 -52.07
CA GLN A 681 46.97 -26.88 -51.02
C GLN A 681 45.99 -26.00 -50.16
N SER A 682 44.85 -26.47 -49.62
CA SER A 682 44.18 -27.80 -49.55
C SER A 682 42.64 -27.70 -49.35
N SER A 683 41.90 -28.82 -49.56
CA SER A 683 40.68 -29.36 -48.91
C SER A 683 39.97 -28.61 -47.75
N ASP A 684 38.65 -28.70 -47.48
CA ASP A 684 37.47 -29.48 -47.97
C ASP A 684 36.18 -28.81 -47.36
N ASP A 685 34.90 -29.14 -47.61
CA ASP A 685 34.08 -29.61 -48.77
C ASP A 685 32.57 -29.59 -48.36
N GLU A 686 31.61 -29.77 -49.30
CA GLU A 686 30.11 -29.76 -49.16
C GLU A 686 29.47 -28.41 -48.70
N GLY A 687 28.31 -27.94 -49.22
CA GLY A 687 27.46 -28.41 -50.31
C GLY A 687 26.06 -27.74 -50.32
N VAL A 688 25.26 -27.91 -51.40
CA VAL A 688 23.80 -27.62 -51.51
C VAL A 688 23.38 -26.13 -51.43
N LYS A 689 22.53 -25.53 -52.28
CA LYS A 689 21.88 -25.84 -53.59
C LYS A 689 21.30 -24.51 -54.13
N GLU A 690 21.10 -24.38 -55.45
CA GLU A 690 19.77 -24.18 -56.08
C GLU A 690 19.86 -24.00 -57.61
N THR A 691 18.83 -24.45 -58.32
CA THR A 691 18.61 -24.22 -59.76
C THR A 691 17.11 -24.05 -60.02
N SER A 692 16.77 -23.30 -61.07
CA SER A 692 15.39 -23.01 -61.50
C SER A 692 14.62 -24.24 -62.02
N ASP A 693 13.31 -24.09 -62.24
CA ASP A 693 12.81 -23.97 -63.63
C ASP A 693 11.34 -23.52 -63.72
N LEU A 694 10.94 -23.14 -64.94
CA LEU A 694 9.66 -22.53 -65.33
C LEU A 694 8.86 -23.46 -66.25
N GLN A 695 7.52 -23.30 -66.30
CA GLN A 695 6.70 -23.20 -67.53
C GLN A 695 5.19 -23.06 -67.16
N GLU A 696 4.53 -21.94 -67.49
CA GLU A 696 3.77 -21.67 -68.74
C GLU A 696 2.40 -22.38 -68.88
N HIS A 697 1.29 -21.61 -68.88
CA HIS A 697 0.54 -21.35 -70.13
C HIS A 697 -0.59 -20.27 -70.03
N GLN A 698 -0.47 -19.26 -70.89
CA GLN A 698 -1.50 -18.66 -71.78
C GLN A 698 -2.88 -18.13 -71.32
N GLN A 699 -3.04 -16.80 -71.57
CA GLN A 699 -4.13 -16.13 -72.33
C GLN A 699 -5.44 -15.57 -71.68
N ARG A 700 -5.43 -14.23 -71.56
CA ARG A 700 -6.41 -13.26 -72.16
C ARG A 700 -7.89 -13.20 -71.70
N SER A 701 -8.11 -12.36 -70.68
CA SER A 701 -8.88 -11.09 -70.76
C SER A 701 -10.34 -11.01 -71.28
N SER A 702 -11.27 -10.54 -70.43
CA SER A 702 -12.16 -9.39 -70.73
C SER A 702 -13.14 -8.98 -69.61
N LYS A 703 -13.10 -7.69 -69.19
CA LYS A 703 -14.28 -6.85 -68.80
C LYS A 703 -15.05 -7.24 -67.50
N ARG A 704 -15.89 -6.43 -66.82
CA ARG A 704 -16.07 -4.95 -66.71
C ARG A 704 -17.14 -4.61 -65.61
N ILE A 705 -16.78 -3.84 -64.57
CA ILE A 705 -17.52 -2.76 -63.85
C ILE A 705 -18.97 -3.00 -63.26
N LYS A 706 -19.09 -2.76 -61.92
CA LYS A 706 -20.24 -2.27 -61.07
C LYS A 706 -21.52 -3.11 -60.74
N LEU A 707 -21.70 -3.29 -59.41
CA LEU A 707 -22.81 -2.89 -58.49
C LEU A 707 -24.31 -3.20 -58.77
N HIS A 708 -24.96 -3.76 -57.73
CA HIS A 708 -26.37 -3.57 -57.29
C HIS A 708 -27.53 -4.08 -58.20
N PRO A 709 -28.79 -4.21 -57.70
CA PRO A 709 -29.33 -4.36 -56.33
C PRO A 709 -30.44 -5.46 -56.22
N LYS A 710 -31.33 -5.35 -55.21
CA LYS A 710 -32.67 -5.99 -55.01
C LYS A 710 -32.71 -7.39 -54.36
N PHE A 711 -33.51 -7.62 -53.29
CA PHE A 711 -35.00 -7.73 -53.18
C PHE A 711 -35.52 -8.98 -53.95
N GLU A 712 -36.56 -9.73 -53.54
CA GLU A 712 -37.75 -9.39 -52.72
C GLU A 712 -38.43 -10.67 -52.11
N ASP A 713 -39.40 -10.46 -51.21
CA ASP A 713 -40.63 -11.29 -50.99
C ASP A 713 -40.61 -12.69 -50.32
N THR A 714 -41.71 -13.20 -49.72
CA THR A 714 -43.14 -12.74 -49.71
C THR A 714 -43.93 -13.08 -48.41
N LYS A 715 -44.82 -12.15 -47.99
CA LYS A 715 -46.18 -12.31 -47.38
C LYS A 715 -46.38 -12.91 -45.96
N PHE A 716 -47.07 -12.25 -45.01
CA PHE A 716 -48.50 -11.79 -44.91
C PHE A 716 -49.46 -12.96 -44.54
N GLU A 717 -50.59 -12.85 -43.79
CA GLU A 717 -51.57 -11.78 -43.43
C GLU A 717 -52.10 -12.06 -41.97
N ASP A 718 -52.81 -11.25 -41.15
CA ASP A 718 -52.93 -9.78 -40.82
C ASP A 718 -53.87 -9.60 -39.56
N SER A 719 -54.29 -8.36 -39.19
CA SER A 719 -55.50 -7.98 -38.35
C SER A 719 -55.37 -8.00 -36.78
N GLU A 720 -55.85 -7.02 -35.95
CA GLU A 720 -56.43 -5.65 -36.14
C GLU A 720 -56.45 -4.80 -34.83
N GLY A 721 -56.72 -3.48 -34.93
CA GLY A 721 -56.96 -2.50 -33.82
C GLY A 721 -55.76 -1.60 -33.50
N GLU A 722 -55.69 -0.27 -33.76
CA GLU A 722 -56.63 0.87 -33.61
C GLU A 722 -56.86 1.24 -32.12
N ASP A 723 -56.71 2.50 -31.66
CA ASP A 723 -56.76 3.81 -32.35
C ASP A 723 -55.78 4.89 -31.82
N GLU A 724 -55.86 6.09 -32.43
CA GLU A 724 -55.15 7.36 -32.13
C GLU A 724 -55.46 7.91 -30.69
N ASP A 725 -54.78 8.90 -30.09
CA ASP A 725 -54.45 10.26 -30.60
C ASP A 725 -53.44 10.99 -29.66
N GLY A 726 -52.98 12.20 -30.01
CA GLY A 726 -51.95 12.93 -29.28
C GLY A 726 -52.25 14.42 -29.00
N GLU A 727 -52.37 14.78 -27.71
CA GLU A 727 -52.42 16.19 -27.25
C GLU A 727 -51.20 16.60 -26.42
N ALA A 728 -50.79 17.87 -26.55
CA ALA A 728 -49.65 18.44 -25.85
C ALA A 728 -50.06 19.18 -24.57
N LEU A 729 -49.49 18.80 -23.41
CA LEU A 729 -49.69 19.51 -22.15
C LEU A 729 -48.56 20.50 -21.85
N GLN A 730 -48.93 21.78 -21.78
CA GLN A 730 -48.04 22.90 -21.49
C GLN A 730 -47.75 22.99 -19.98
N LEU A 731 -46.48 23.19 -19.61
CA LEU A 731 -46.09 23.54 -18.23
C LEU A 731 -46.32 25.04 -17.97
N SER A 732 -47.46 25.38 -17.38
CA SER A 732 -47.82 26.75 -17.00
C SER A 732 -47.07 27.22 -15.75
N VAL A 733 -46.31 28.31 -15.86
CA VAL A 733 -45.62 28.95 -14.72
C VAL A 733 -46.55 29.92 -13.99
N PRO A 734 -46.76 29.80 -12.66
CA PRO A 734 -47.39 30.85 -11.86
C PRO A 734 -46.38 31.96 -11.52
N GLN A 735 -46.77 33.21 -11.72
CA GLN A 735 -46.05 34.39 -11.20
C GLN A 735 -46.60 34.85 -9.85
N SER A 736 -45.91 35.82 -9.25
CA SER A 736 -46.20 36.53 -7.99
C SER A 736 -45.85 35.76 -6.70
N GLY A 737 -45.42 36.44 -5.62
CA GLY A 737 -45.17 37.88 -5.51
C GLY A 737 -44.37 38.26 -4.25
N ILE A 738 -43.61 39.35 -4.33
CA ILE A 738 -42.82 39.87 -3.20
C ILE A 738 -43.73 40.70 -2.29
N GLN A 739 -43.93 40.26 -1.05
CA GLN A 739 -44.29 41.16 0.06
C GLN A 739 -43.46 40.82 1.31
N LYS A 740 -43.01 41.88 1.98
CA LYS A 740 -42.39 41.84 3.31
C LYS A 740 -43.49 42.13 4.34
N SER A 741 -43.43 41.47 5.50
CA SER A 741 -43.92 42.06 6.75
C SER A 741 -43.12 41.54 7.94
N THR A 742 -43.26 42.22 9.08
CA THR A 742 -42.40 42.12 10.26
C THR A 742 -43.25 41.81 11.50
N THR A 743 -42.65 41.21 12.53
CA THR A 743 -43.21 40.99 13.89
C THR A 743 -44.43 40.02 13.95
N VAL A 744 -44.71 39.38 15.09
CA VAL A 744 -44.13 39.52 16.44
C VAL A 744 -43.21 38.36 16.77
#